data_AF-A0A847LML4-F1
#
_entry.id   AF-A0A847LML4-F1
#
_cell.length_a   1.000
_cell.length_b   1.000
_cell.length_c   1.000
_cell.angle_alpha   90.00
_cell.angle_beta   90.00
_cell.angle_gamma   90.00
#
_symmetry.space_group_name_H-M   'P 1'
#
loop_
_entity.id
_entity.type
_entity.pdbx_description
1 polymer ?
#
loop_
_entity_poly.entity_id
_entity_poly.type
_entity_poly.pdbx_seq_one_letter_code
_entity_poly.pdbx_strand_id
1 'polypeptide(L)'
;MRRCTLFLIGLFLIALVAPLSAAPAAAPAAREMTAGQKALVQDLVMLREVWLRKITLQFIADKRSQSFYEKVVADFSPELRRNFESNIKGQYRLEFFANYDAKADEVNKQAFGKLAEAAQDDAVVMAVLQQSPFPLDLALAPLVKKLLTRRTFQAKQTTDQKLAAAYQKLADHWKDVAATMKVNEGKDRYPALQEMYAKDGPAGFPIHWYDDAQHDVAFETEGGNPAAPKPGSRKAWTILAYVCADNDLERFGLQDINEMEQIGSSDKVNIVVQVDRLRGGQGDTITDGNWTGTRRYYVTRDANPKKISSKMVMNLKETDMGNKRTLADFLSWGVETYPADNVVVVIWNHGMGWMGVASDEESGNYMRVTDVGWALREAQKTLTRVNKKPSKFAIVDFDACLMGTIETAYELADVADFLVASEETEPGTGMPYADYLGPLVKNPALSPREFTKRMVGTYVYSYAKGGSATNPVIQGSPVTKSAVDLNRVGDLVKAVDKLGRALLAHHDEYIDLLVDASSAFAGMRRYSDDSLVDLVDFAEKLLRIEELPKAIREACQQVVKGVGYPVQNERLSRPVLITSDRPGAVLWGFNGWRMPPKDLWPAGTRVFQSRLALTPLRKTRDGGFGVQIGPFQPVVDAALQKKVYVDEINYRVVTADGKTGDTRRVRQGKEYLIVSKFPAASPLVIEGHTQGMGDSRGLSIYQPPAYKFTTSYQALKFAKDTQWDEFLAKIPEFRRTADVLLVGQMVTDPMTIPYVAKALNDNKIKFQVLWDPAVFGYQFKKILARFAKDGCVITDSVGASSMGQNSPSSEDLTDYLDRGGSLLIAAQSFEQSNIHRDLLQKYLRFGYVDDEKEFGALSCKTRKGDPLTFTLNGDDSANTAGEVTVMKTTAPGRLFVTLEDGRGAGIAVSGENGSGKGYRAVFLGFRFEAVSGDETRARLMNEVLNVIHPNKDQLSLFD
;
A
#
# COMPACT_ATOMS: atom_id res chain seq x y z
N MET A 1 41.10 0.07 -35.58
CA MET A 1 40.47 -1.23 -35.97
C MET A 1 40.11 -1.93 -34.68
N ARG A 2 38.90 -2.36 -34.31
CA ARG A 2 37.51 -2.30 -34.82
C ARG A 2 36.64 -2.03 -33.57
N ARG A 3 36.14 -0.80 -33.33
CA ARG A 3 34.76 -0.30 -33.58
C ARG A 3 33.59 -1.27 -33.32
N CYS A 4 32.67 -0.78 -32.48
CA CYS A 4 31.25 -1.10 -32.31
C CYS A 4 30.90 -2.48 -31.74
N THR A 5 30.23 -2.51 -30.57
CA THR A 5 28.84 -3.01 -30.36
C THR A 5 28.55 -3.16 -28.86
N LEU A 6 27.93 -2.16 -28.21
CA LEU A 6 27.14 -2.36 -26.97
C LEU A 6 26.16 -1.18 -26.71
N PHE A 7 25.79 -0.48 -27.78
CA PHE A 7 24.71 0.51 -27.81
C PHE A 7 23.46 -0.05 -28.52
N LEU A 8 23.25 -1.38 -28.44
CA LEU A 8 22.33 -2.12 -29.32
C LEU A 8 21.33 -3.03 -28.58
N ILE A 9 21.03 -2.80 -27.30
CA ILE A 9 20.02 -3.63 -26.60
C ILE A 9 18.64 -2.92 -26.53
N GLY A 10 18.59 -1.59 -26.64
CA GLY A 10 17.32 -0.84 -26.76
C GLY A 10 16.71 -0.81 -28.17
N LEU A 11 17.51 -1.05 -29.22
CA LEU A 11 17.04 -1.12 -30.62
C LEU A 11 16.71 -2.54 -31.09
N PHE A 12 17.07 -3.58 -30.31
CA PHE A 12 16.85 -4.98 -30.70
C PHE A 12 15.44 -5.51 -30.41
N LEU A 13 14.60 -4.79 -29.67
CA LEU A 13 13.20 -5.18 -29.45
C LEU A 13 12.24 -4.73 -30.57
N ILE A 14 12.66 -3.87 -31.50
CA ILE A 14 11.81 -3.41 -32.62
C ILE A 14 12.23 -4.02 -33.98
N ALA A 15 13.46 -4.54 -34.11
CA ALA A 15 13.98 -5.03 -35.41
C ALA A 15 13.85 -6.55 -35.67
N LEU A 16 13.24 -7.33 -34.77
CA LEU A 16 13.04 -8.78 -34.96
C LEU A 16 11.63 -9.16 -35.46
N VAL A 17 10.84 -8.20 -35.96
CA VAL A 17 9.48 -8.40 -36.50
C VAL A 17 9.44 -8.23 -38.04
N ALA A 18 10.48 -8.64 -38.78
CA ALA A 18 10.44 -8.63 -40.25
C ALA A 18 11.03 -9.93 -40.86
N PRO A 19 10.34 -10.56 -41.84
CA PRO A 19 10.81 -11.79 -42.47
C PRO A 19 11.89 -11.51 -43.53
N LEU A 20 12.83 -12.44 -43.67
CA LEU A 20 13.73 -12.52 -44.83
C LEU A 20 12.94 -12.98 -46.07
N SER A 21 12.86 -12.06 -47.04
CA SER A 21 12.58 -12.22 -48.48
C SER A 21 11.29 -12.91 -48.96
N ALA A 22 10.25 -12.11 -49.16
CA ALA A 22 9.44 -12.03 -50.40
C ALA A 22 8.71 -10.66 -50.41
N ALA A 23 8.43 -10.11 -51.61
CA ALA A 23 8.00 -8.73 -51.89
C ALA A 23 6.80 -8.18 -51.06
N PRO A 24 6.63 -6.83 -50.95
CA PRO A 24 5.92 -6.22 -49.83
C PRO A 24 4.40 -6.17 -50.04
N ALA A 25 3.66 -6.61 -49.02
CA ALA A 25 2.31 -6.12 -48.74
C ALA A 25 2.37 -5.33 -47.42
N ALA A 26 1.73 -4.15 -47.39
CA ALA A 26 1.84 -3.16 -46.32
C ALA A 26 1.60 -3.74 -44.90
N ALA A 27 2.51 -3.45 -43.96
CA ALA A 27 2.42 -3.91 -42.57
C ALA A 27 1.57 -2.95 -41.70
N PRO A 28 0.66 -3.46 -40.84
CA PRO A 28 -0.08 -2.66 -39.87
C PRO A 28 0.78 -2.34 -38.62
N ALA A 29 0.52 -1.21 -37.97
CA ALA A 29 1.27 -0.70 -36.81
C ALA A 29 1.29 -1.66 -35.60
N ALA A 30 2.46 -1.89 -35.02
CA ALA A 30 2.66 -2.76 -33.86
C ALA A 30 2.07 -2.13 -32.57
N ARG A 31 1.19 -2.86 -31.87
CA ARG A 31 0.67 -2.50 -30.54
C ARG A 31 1.75 -2.70 -29.46
N GLU A 32 1.80 -1.80 -28.48
CA GLU A 32 2.67 -1.90 -27.32
C GLU A 32 2.23 -3.04 -26.37
N MET A 33 3.18 -3.82 -25.83
CA MET A 33 2.89 -4.96 -24.95
C MET A 33 2.42 -4.51 -23.56
N THR A 34 1.40 -5.17 -23.01
CA THR A 34 0.92 -4.90 -21.64
C THR A 34 1.93 -5.34 -20.58
N ALA A 35 1.79 -4.86 -19.34
CA ALA A 35 2.63 -5.31 -18.21
C ALA A 35 2.54 -6.83 -17.98
N GLY A 36 1.35 -7.41 -18.12
CA GLY A 36 1.15 -8.86 -18.06
C GLY A 36 1.87 -9.60 -19.19
N GLN A 37 1.85 -9.05 -20.40
CA GLN A 37 2.58 -9.62 -21.54
C GLN A 37 4.10 -9.46 -21.41
N LYS A 38 4.59 -8.36 -20.81
CA LYS A 38 6.02 -8.18 -20.50
C LYS A 38 6.49 -9.18 -19.43
N ALA A 39 5.70 -9.39 -18.38
CA ALA A 39 5.96 -10.41 -17.38
C ALA A 39 5.92 -11.83 -17.96
N LEU A 40 4.97 -12.11 -18.85
CA LEU A 40 4.92 -13.36 -19.60
C LEU A 40 6.18 -13.55 -20.46
N VAL A 41 6.64 -12.52 -21.18
CA VAL A 41 7.89 -12.60 -21.94
C VAL A 41 9.09 -12.90 -21.04
N GLN A 42 9.17 -12.30 -19.85
CA GLN A 42 10.23 -12.58 -18.89
C GLN A 42 10.24 -14.07 -18.49
N ASP A 43 9.08 -14.65 -18.19
CA ASP A 43 8.98 -16.09 -17.89
C ASP A 43 9.36 -16.97 -19.09
N LEU A 44 8.94 -16.60 -20.31
CA LEU A 44 9.26 -17.36 -21.52
C LEU A 44 10.77 -17.30 -21.85
N VAL A 45 11.41 -16.16 -21.59
CA VAL A 45 12.86 -16.00 -21.71
C VAL A 45 13.58 -16.82 -20.63
N MET A 46 13.10 -16.77 -19.39
CA MET A 46 13.63 -17.60 -18.30
C MET A 46 13.52 -19.09 -18.63
N LEU A 47 12.39 -19.54 -19.18
CA LEU A 47 12.19 -20.94 -19.58
C LEU A 47 13.18 -21.38 -20.66
N ARG A 48 13.46 -20.52 -21.65
CA ARG A 48 14.51 -20.76 -22.66
C ARG A 48 15.90 -20.80 -22.04
N GLU A 49 16.16 -19.94 -21.07
CA GLU A 49 17.45 -19.86 -20.38
C GLU A 49 17.73 -21.13 -19.55
N VAL A 50 16.76 -21.56 -18.73
CA VAL A 50 16.82 -22.82 -17.97
C VAL A 50 17.07 -24.00 -18.90
N TRP A 51 16.35 -24.06 -20.03
CA TRP A 51 16.55 -25.11 -21.04
C TRP A 51 17.91 -25.05 -21.72
N LEU A 52 18.36 -23.87 -22.12
CA LEU A 52 19.68 -23.66 -22.73
C LEU A 52 20.80 -24.11 -21.79
N ARG A 53 20.72 -23.75 -20.52
CA ARG A 53 21.67 -24.18 -19.47
C ARG A 53 21.75 -25.70 -19.39
N LYS A 54 20.59 -26.37 -19.30
CA LYS A 54 20.49 -27.83 -19.25
C LYS A 54 21.17 -28.49 -20.46
N ILE A 55 20.79 -28.12 -21.68
CA ILE A 55 21.31 -28.76 -22.91
C ILE A 55 22.78 -28.41 -23.17
N THR A 56 23.25 -27.27 -22.68
CA THR A 56 24.68 -26.88 -22.74
C THR A 56 25.54 -27.77 -21.87
N LEU A 57 25.07 -28.06 -20.65
CA LEU A 57 25.75 -28.98 -19.73
C LEU A 57 25.70 -30.42 -20.25
N GLN A 58 24.63 -30.81 -20.94
CA GLN A 58 24.57 -32.09 -21.67
C GLN A 58 25.56 -32.14 -22.84
N PHE A 59 25.71 -31.04 -23.59
CA PHE A 59 26.65 -30.93 -24.70
C PHE A 59 28.09 -31.10 -24.23
N ILE A 60 28.51 -30.39 -23.18
CA ILE A 60 29.88 -30.48 -22.66
C ILE A 60 30.19 -31.81 -21.94
N ALA A 61 29.14 -32.52 -21.50
CA ALA A 61 29.25 -33.89 -20.99
C ALA A 61 29.41 -34.93 -22.11
N ASP A 62 28.98 -34.62 -23.34
CA ASP A 62 29.03 -35.54 -24.48
C ASP A 62 30.49 -35.78 -24.89
N LYS A 63 30.85 -37.05 -25.13
CA LYS A 63 32.21 -37.45 -25.55
C LYS A 63 32.68 -36.73 -26.82
N ARG A 64 31.76 -36.36 -27.70
CA ARG A 64 32.06 -35.63 -28.93
C ARG A 64 32.62 -34.23 -28.64
N SER A 65 32.32 -33.65 -27.48
CA SER A 65 32.78 -32.31 -27.05
C SER A 65 34.11 -32.33 -26.28
N GLN A 66 34.77 -33.48 -26.12
CA GLN A 66 35.90 -33.65 -25.20
C GLN A 66 37.03 -32.61 -25.37
N SER A 67 37.42 -32.29 -26.61
CA SER A 67 38.44 -31.27 -26.87
C SER A 67 37.99 -29.85 -26.47
N PHE A 68 36.70 -29.56 -26.54
CA PHE A 68 36.13 -28.30 -26.09
C PHE A 68 36.05 -28.26 -24.55
N TYR A 69 35.58 -29.35 -23.92
CA TYR A 69 35.59 -29.53 -22.46
C TYR A 69 36.98 -29.28 -21.87
N GLU A 70 38.03 -29.91 -22.41
CA GLU A 70 39.41 -29.75 -21.92
C GLU A 70 39.90 -28.30 -21.96
N LYS A 71 39.45 -27.51 -22.94
CA LYS A 71 39.77 -26.08 -23.03
C LYS A 71 38.97 -25.25 -22.03
N VAL A 72 37.71 -25.61 -21.78
CA VAL A 72 36.82 -24.93 -20.83
C VAL A 72 37.32 -25.10 -19.39
N VAL A 73 37.81 -26.29 -19.03
CA VAL A 73 38.31 -26.58 -17.66
C VAL A 73 39.81 -26.40 -17.49
N ALA A 74 40.51 -25.81 -18.47
CA ALA A 74 41.97 -25.70 -18.46
C ALA A 74 42.50 -24.92 -17.25
N ASP A 75 41.77 -23.89 -16.83
CA ASP A 75 42.14 -23.01 -15.71
C ASP A 75 41.51 -23.42 -14.37
N PHE A 76 40.82 -24.57 -14.33
CA PHE A 76 40.16 -25.04 -13.12
C PHE A 76 41.16 -25.56 -12.10
N SER A 77 40.92 -25.27 -10.81
CA SER A 77 41.63 -25.97 -9.74
C SER A 77 41.35 -27.49 -9.81
N PRO A 78 42.26 -28.35 -9.32
CA PRO A 78 42.04 -29.80 -9.32
C PRO A 78 40.76 -30.24 -8.60
N GLU A 79 40.29 -29.48 -7.62
CA GLU A 79 39.03 -29.72 -6.92
C GLU A 79 37.82 -29.30 -7.75
N LEU A 80 37.84 -28.09 -8.32
CA LEU A 80 36.78 -27.60 -9.19
C LEU A 80 36.59 -28.49 -10.42
N ARG A 81 37.69 -28.94 -11.03
CA ARG A 81 37.65 -29.86 -12.17
C ARG A 81 37.02 -31.21 -11.81
N ARG A 82 37.37 -31.78 -10.65
CA ARG A 82 36.78 -33.04 -10.17
C ARG A 82 35.27 -32.91 -9.89
N ASN A 83 34.85 -31.83 -9.24
CA ASN A 83 33.44 -31.60 -8.92
C ASN A 83 32.62 -31.33 -10.18
N PHE A 84 33.13 -30.48 -11.07
CA PHE A 84 32.50 -30.18 -12.35
C PHE A 84 32.30 -31.46 -13.16
N GLU A 85 33.34 -32.28 -13.30
CA GLU A 85 33.30 -33.57 -13.99
C GLU A 85 32.32 -34.55 -13.34
N SER A 86 32.29 -34.65 -12.01
CA SER A 86 31.37 -35.52 -11.26
C SER A 86 29.89 -35.14 -11.50
N ASN A 87 29.57 -33.85 -11.59
CA ASN A 87 28.19 -33.39 -11.79
C ASN A 87 27.68 -33.62 -13.22
N ILE A 88 28.54 -33.43 -14.23
CA ILE A 88 28.09 -33.54 -15.64
C ILE A 88 28.28 -34.95 -16.22
N LYS A 89 29.20 -35.77 -15.67
CA LYS A 89 29.56 -37.11 -16.17
C LYS A 89 29.44 -38.23 -15.10
N GLY A 90 29.36 -37.89 -13.81
CA GLY A 90 29.35 -38.84 -12.69
C GLY A 90 27.96 -39.22 -12.17
N GLN A 91 27.91 -39.74 -10.94
CA GLN A 91 26.70 -40.36 -10.35
C GLN A 91 25.56 -39.35 -10.09
N TYR A 92 25.89 -38.08 -9.77
CA TYR A 92 24.92 -37.01 -9.49
C TYR A 92 24.26 -36.41 -10.73
N ARG A 93 24.70 -36.79 -11.93
CA ARG A 93 24.24 -36.22 -13.21
C ARG A 93 22.72 -36.28 -13.40
N LEU A 94 22.08 -37.37 -13.00
CA LEU A 94 20.64 -37.55 -13.16
C LEU A 94 19.83 -36.59 -12.28
N GLU A 95 20.22 -36.48 -11.00
CA GLU A 95 19.60 -35.57 -10.02
C GLU A 95 19.83 -34.11 -10.41
N PHE A 96 21.05 -33.79 -10.83
CA PHE A 96 21.43 -32.46 -11.29
C PHE A 96 20.58 -31.98 -12.48
N PHE A 97 20.32 -32.85 -13.47
CA PHE A 97 19.43 -32.49 -14.58
C PHE A 97 17.94 -32.49 -14.22
N ALA A 98 17.53 -33.24 -13.18
CA ALA A 98 16.16 -33.21 -12.67
C ALA A 98 15.81 -31.85 -12.04
N ASN A 99 16.78 -31.14 -11.44
CA ASN A 99 16.57 -29.78 -10.92
C ASN A 99 16.21 -28.77 -12.02
N TYR A 100 16.89 -28.85 -13.17
CA TYR A 100 16.54 -28.04 -14.34
C TYR A 100 15.16 -28.37 -14.88
N ASP A 101 14.74 -29.64 -14.83
CA ASP A 101 13.38 -30.05 -15.18
C ASP A 101 12.34 -29.49 -14.21
N ALA A 102 12.61 -29.57 -12.90
CA ALA A 102 11.74 -29.01 -11.87
C ALA A 102 11.57 -27.49 -12.01
N LYS A 103 12.67 -26.76 -12.24
CA LYS A 103 12.62 -25.30 -12.45
C LYS A 103 11.92 -24.94 -13.76
N ALA A 104 12.18 -25.69 -14.83
CA ALA A 104 11.46 -25.50 -16.09
C ALA A 104 9.95 -25.71 -15.90
N ASP A 105 9.55 -26.73 -15.14
CA ASP A 105 8.13 -27.00 -14.82
C ASP A 105 7.49 -25.89 -13.98
N GLU A 106 8.20 -25.33 -13.00
CA GLU A 106 7.76 -24.19 -12.19
C GLU A 106 7.52 -22.95 -13.06
N VAL A 107 8.52 -22.54 -13.84
CA VAL A 107 8.43 -21.37 -14.74
C VAL A 107 7.37 -21.61 -15.80
N ASN A 108 7.21 -22.84 -16.29
CA ASN A 108 6.15 -23.20 -17.22
C ASN A 108 4.75 -23.05 -16.61
N LYS A 109 4.55 -23.41 -15.32
CA LYS A 109 3.30 -23.18 -14.60
C LYS A 109 3.02 -21.69 -14.42
N GLN A 110 4.03 -20.90 -14.05
CA GLN A 110 3.91 -19.45 -13.90
C GLN A 110 3.54 -18.76 -15.23
N ALA A 111 4.26 -19.08 -16.31
CA ALA A 111 3.98 -18.57 -17.65
C ALA A 111 2.55 -18.94 -18.08
N PHE A 112 2.13 -20.18 -17.85
CA PHE A 112 0.77 -20.63 -18.19
C PHE A 112 -0.33 -19.96 -17.35
N GLY A 113 -0.04 -19.63 -16.09
CA GLY A 113 -0.94 -18.88 -15.21
C GLY A 113 -1.10 -17.41 -15.63
N LYS A 114 -0.05 -16.82 -16.21
CA LYS A 114 -0.07 -15.43 -16.72
C LYS A 114 -0.71 -15.28 -18.10
N LEU A 115 -0.87 -16.38 -18.85
CA LEU A 115 -1.60 -16.38 -20.12
C LEU A 115 -3.09 -16.17 -19.89
N ALA A 116 -3.64 -15.06 -20.42
CA ALA A 116 -5.06 -14.78 -20.33
C ALA A 116 -5.92 -15.87 -21.00
N GLU A 117 -7.18 -15.96 -20.58
CA GLU A 117 -8.15 -16.89 -21.18
C GLU A 117 -8.44 -16.54 -22.64
N ALA A 118 -8.34 -15.26 -23.02
CA ALA A 118 -8.55 -14.77 -24.38
C ALA A 118 -7.35 -15.03 -25.31
N ALA A 119 -7.61 -15.09 -26.63
CA ALA A 119 -6.67 -15.44 -27.70
C ALA A 119 -5.46 -14.50 -27.91
N GLN A 120 -5.42 -13.35 -27.24
CA GLN A 120 -4.48 -12.27 -27.54
C GLN A 120 -3.02 -12.54 -27.11
N ASP A 121 -2.81 -13.37 -26.09
CA ASP A 121 -1.47 -13.65 -25.57
C ASP A 121 -0.79 -14.83 -26.29
N ASP A 122 -1.53 -15.62 -27.09
CA ASP A 122 -0.96 -16.65 -27.96
C ASP A 122 0.06 -16.05 -28.94
N ALA A 123 -0.19 -14.83 -29.42
CA ALA A 123 0.72 -14.10 -30.31
C ALA A 123 2.07 -13.80 -29.64
N VAL A 124 2.11 -13.62 -28.32
CA VAL A 124 3.34 -13.40 -27.56
C VAL A 124 4.18 -14.67 -27.51
N VAL A 125 3.53 -15.81 -27.25
CA VAL A 125 4.19 -17.12 -27.25
C VAL A 125 4.71 -17.46 -28.65
N MET A 126 3.92 -17.17 -29.69
CA MET A 126 4.35 -17.36 -31.09
C MET A 126 5.58 -16.49 -31.43
N ALA A 127 5.61 -15.24 -30.99
CA ALA A 127 6.74 -14.34 -31.23
C ALA A 127 8.04 -14.84 -30.56
N VAL A 128 7.95 -15.31 -29.30
CA VAL A 128 9.12 -15.89 -28.61
C VAL A 128 9.55 -17.20 -29.29
N LEU A 129 8.61 -18.03 -29.73
CA LEU A 129 8.90 -19.27 -30.44
C LEU A 129 9.62 -19.03 -31.76
N GLN A 130 9.23 -18.01 -32.53
CA GLN A 130 9.93 -17.63 -33.78
C GLN A 130 11.40 -17.28 -33.55
N GLN A 131 11.74 -16.78 -32.36
CA GLN A 131 13.11 -16.44 -31.95
C GLN A 131 13.85 -17.59 -31.28
N SER A 132 13.23 -18.77 -31.22
CA SER A 132 13.74 -19.95 -30.53
C SER A 132 13.98 -21.09 -31.53
N PRO A 133 14.99 -21.02 -32.40
CA PRO A 133 15.27 -22.11 -33.33
C PRO A 133 15.71 -23.37 -32.57
N PHE A 134 15.64 -24.53 -33.23
CA PHE A 134 16.15 -25.78 -32.67
C PHE A 134 17.61 -25.63 -32.20
N PRO A 135 17.96 -26.08 -30.98
CA PRO A 135 17.16 -26.89 -30.03
C PRO A 135 16.39 -26.11 -28.95
N LEU A 136 16.29 -24.78 -29.04
CA LEU A 136 15.67 -23.92 -28.02
C LEU A 136 14.14 -23.89 -28.09
N ASP A 137 13.55 -24.21 -29.24
CA ASP A 137 12.10 -24.36 -29.40
C ASP A 137 11.51 -25.34 -28.38
N LEU A 138 12.23 -26.41 -28.08
CA LEU A 138 11.79 -27.48 -27.18
C LEU A 138 11.55 -27.00 -25.74
N ALA A 139 12.13 -25.88 -25.32
CA ALA A 139 11.84 -25.27 -24.01
C ALA A 139 10.34 -24.96 -23.83
N LEU A 140 9.66 -24.64 -24.93
CA LEU A 140 8.26 -24.22 -24.93
C LEU A 140 7.28 -25.38 -25.13
N ALA A 141 7.76 -26.60 -25.40
CA ALA A 141 6.91 -27.75 -25.75
C ALA A 141 5.82 -28.08 -24.70
N PRO A 142 6.10 -28.07 -23.37
CA PRO A 142 5.05 -28.30 -22.38
C PRO A 142 3.99 -27.19 -22.36
N LEU A 143 4.40 -25.94 -22.62
CA LEU A 143 3.48 -24.80 -22.69
C LEU A 143 2.57 -24.89 -23.93
N VAL A 144 3.16 -25.23 -25.09
CA VAL A 144 2.43 -25.45 -26.34
C VAL A 144 1.38 -26.56 -26.18
N LYS A 145 1.72 -27.66 -25.49
CA LYS A 145 0.77 -28.74 -25.20
C LYS A 145 -0.41 -28.27 -24.35
N LYS A 146 -0.16 -27.44 -23.32
CA LYS A 146 -1.22 -26.86 -22.48
C LYS A 146 -2.09 -25.87 -23.26
N LEU A 147 -1.49 -25.04 -24.12
CA LEU A 147 -2.21 -24.11 -25.01
C LEU A 147 -3.09 -24.86 -26.01
N LEU A 148 -2.56 -25.88 -26.69
CA LEU A 148 -3.34 -26.75 -27.58
C LEU A 148 -4.57 -27.33 -26.85
N THR A 149 -4.36 -27.83 -25.63
CA THR A 149 -5.45 -28.40 -24.81
C THR A 149 -6.50 -27.34 -24.47
N ARG A 150 -6.07 -26.17 -23.97
CA ARG A 150 -6.95 -25.05 -23.59
C ARG A 150 -7.76 -24.55 -24.79
N ARG A 151 -7.14 -24.31 -25.94
CA ARG A 151 -7.82 -23.80 -27.15
C ARG A 151 -8.76 -24.83 -27.76
N THR A 152 -8.39 -26.12 -27.75
CA THR A 152 -9.29 -27.21 -28.18
C THR A 152 -10.53 -27.30 -27.28
N PHE A 153 -10.37 -27.11 -25.97
CA PHE A 153 -11.49 -27.12 -25.02
C PHE A 153 -12.41 -25.91 -25.23
N GLN A 154 -11.85 -24.70 -25.33
CA GLN A 154 -12.63 -23.48 -25.53
C GLN A 154 -13.39 -23.47 -26.86
N ALA A 155 -12.80 -24.02 -27.93
CA ALA A 155 -13.47 -24.17 -29.22
C ALA A 155 -14.74 -25.04 -29.13
N LYS A 156 -14.78 -26.01 -28.19
CA LYS A 156 -15.92 -26.92 -27.97
C LYS A 156 -16.97 -26.39 -26.99
N GLN A 157 -16.59 -25.48 -26.10
CA GLN A 157 -17.44 -25.03 -24.98
C GLN A 157 -18.17 -23.71 -25.23
N THR A 158 -17.63 -22.85 -26.10
CA THR A 158 -18.24 -21.54 -26.37
C THR A 158 -19.51 -21.69 -27.24
N THR A 159 -20.56 -20.95 -26.89
CA THR A 159 -21.81 -20.88 -27.68
C THR A 159 -21.74 -19.83 -28.81
N ASP A 160 -20.74 -18.94 -28.77
CA ASP A 160 -20.44 -17.98 -29.84
C ASP A 160 -19.67 -18.68 -30.99
N GLN A 161 -20.32 -18.80 -32.15
CA GLN A 161 -19.77 -19.46 -33.33
C GLN A 161 -18.51 -18.78 -33.91
N LYS A 162 -18.40 -17.44 -33.83
CA LYS A 162 -17.23 -16.72 -34.33
C LYS A 162 -16.04 -16.95 -33.41
N LEU A 163 -16.29 -16.96 -32.11
CA LEU A 163 -15.26 -17.23 -31.11
C LEU A 163 -14.82 -18.70 -31.14
N ALA A 164 -15.75 -19.64 -31.36
CA ALA A 164 -15.45 -21.06 -31.56
C ALA A 164 -14.49 -21.28 -32.74
N ALA A 165 -14.77 -20.64 -33.88
CA ALA A 165 -13.92 -20.72 -35.07
C ALA A 165 -12.53 -20.11 -34.84
N ALA A 166 -12.44 -19.01 -34.09
CA ALA A 166 -11.16 -18.39 -33.73
C ALA A 166 -10.31 -19.29 -32.82
N TYR A 167 -10.91 -19.91 -31.81
CA TYR A 167 -10.21 -20.87 -30.94
C TYR A 167 -9.81 -22.14 -31.67
N GLN A 168 -10.64 -22.64 -32.59
CA GLN A 168 -10.30 -23.81 -33.40
C GLN A 168 -9.07 -23.52 -34.28
N LYS A 169 -9.00 -22.34 -34.90
CA LYS A 169 -7.85 -21.93 -35.70
C LYS A 169 -6.55 -21.86 -34.90
N LEU A 170 -6.61 -21.40 -33.65
CA LEU A 170 -5.47 -21.41 -32.74
C LEU A 170 -5.10 -22.83 -32.29
N ALA A 171 -6.09 -23.68 -32.02
CA ALA A 171 -5.85 -25.07 -31.70
C ALA A 171 -5.13 -25.81 -32.85
N ASP A 172 -5.55 -25.60 -34.09
CA ASP A 172 -4.90 -26.18 -35.26
C ASP A 172 -3.46 -25.67 -35.42
N HIS A 173 -3.22 -24.37 -35.24
CA HIS A 173 -1.86 -23.81 -35.24
C HIS A 173 -0.96 -24.46 -34.17
N TRP A 174 -1.42 -24.52 -32.91
CA TRP A 174 -0.63 -25.13 -31.84
C TRP A 174 -0.44 -26.64 -32.04
N LYS A 175 -1.35 -27.32 -32.72
CA LYS A 175 -1.21 -28.72 -33.11
C LYS A 175 -0.07 -28.90 -34.11
N ASP A 176 0.04 -28.04 -35.11
CA ASP A 176 1.13 -28.07 -36.09
C ASP A 176 2.49 -27.74 -35.46
N VAL A 177 2.52 -26.76 -34.56
CA VAL A 177 3.71 -26.43 -33.76
C VAL A 177 4.12 -27.62 -32.90
N ALA A 178 3.18 -28.23 -32.17
CA ALA A 178 3.46 -29.41 -31.35
C ALA A 178 3.98 -30.60 -32.18
N ALA A 179 3.46 -30.79 -33.40
CA ALA A 179 3.96 -31.81 -34.32
C ALA A 179 5.40 -31.53 -34.76
N THR A 180 5.72 -30.27 -35.05
CA THR A 180 7.08 -29.84 -35.41
C THR A 180 8.05 -30.03 -34.25
N MET A 181 7.67 -29.63 -33.03
CA MET A 181 8.46 -29.83 -31.82
C MET A 181 8.68 -31.32 -31.53
N LYS A 182 7.68 -32.17 -31.76
CA LYS A 182 7.82 -33.63 -31.61
C LYS A 182 8.84 -34.22 -32.59
N VAL A 183 8.91 -33.71 -33.82
CA VAL A 183 9.97 -34.10 -34.76
C VAL A 183 11.34 -33.60 -34.26
N ASN A 184 11.40 -32.36 -33.76
CA ASN A 184 12.63 -31.78 -33.22
C ASN A 184 13.13 -32.50 -31.95
N GLU A 185 12.22 -33.01 -31.11
CA GLU A 185 12.55 -33.77 -29.91
C GLU A 185 13.39 -35.02 -30.21
N GLY A 186 13.15 -35.65 -31.37
CA GLY A 186 13.90 -36.80 -31.87
C GLY A 186 15.19 -36.47 -32.63
N LYS A 187 15.52 -35.19 -32.87
CA LYS A 187 16.76 -34.79 -33.53
C LYS A 187 17.93 -34.77 -32.56
N ASP A 188 19.11 -35.17 -33.05
CA ASP A 188 20.36 -34.97 -32.32
C ASP A 188 20.66 -33.46 -32.19
N ARG A 189 20.78 -32.99 -30.96
CA ARG A 189 21.00 -31.57 -30.63
C ARG A 189 22.47 -31.17 -30.74
N TYR A 190 23.37 -32.15 -30.77
CA TYR A 190 24.80 -31.91 -30.70
C TYR A 190 25.33 -31.00 -31.83
N PRO A 191 24.99 -31.20 -33.12
CA PRO A 191 25.49 -30.33 -34.19
C PRO A 191 25.07 -28.87 -34.02
N ALA A 192 23.85 -28.62 -33.56
CA ALA A 192 23.32 -27.28 -33.35
C ALA A 192 24.04 -26.58 -32.17
N LEU A 193 24.25 -27.29 -31.07
CA LEU A 193 25.00 -26.76 -29.91
C LEU A 193 26.49 -26.57 -30.24
N GLN A 194 27.07 -27.46 -31.03
CA GLN A 194 28.44 -27.32 -31.52
C GLN A 194 28.60 -26.05 -32.36
N GLU A 195 27.65 -25.76 -33.27
CA GLU A 195 27.69 -24.52 -34.06
C GLU A 195 27.52 -23.27 -33.17
N MET A 196 26.63 -23.32 -32.18
CA MET A 196 26.45 -22.22 -31.22
C MET A 196 27.77 -21.88 -30.52
N TYR A 197 28.45 -22.88 -29.94
CA TYR A 197 29.69 -22.65 -29.18
C TYR A 197 30.96 -22.53 -30.03
N ALA A 198 30.92 -22.92 -31.31
CA ALA A 198 32.02 -22.69 -32.24
C ALA A 198 32.25 -21.19 -32.52
N LYS A 199 31.22 -20.34 -32.39
CA LYS A 199 31.30 -18.89 -32.63
C LYS A 199 31.91 -18.13 -31.44
N ASP A 200 31.65 -18.59 -30.21
CA ASP A 200 32.02 -17.89 -28.97
C ASP A 200 33.31 -18.41 -28.29
N GLY A 201 33.76 -19.62 -28.66
CA GLY A 201 34.95 -20.26 -28.10
C GLY A 201 34.83 -20.63 -26.61
N PRO A 202 35.89 -21.23 -26.00
CA PRO A 202 35.86 -21.66 -24.60
C PRO A 202 35.65 -20.51 -23.60
N ALA A 203 36.14 -19.31 -23.93
CA ALA A 203 35.99 -18.12 -23.09
C ALA A 203 34.56 -17.55 -23.07
N GLY A 204 33.77 -17.81 -24.13
CA GLY A 204 32.35 -17.53 -24.17
C GLY A 204 31.49 -18.65 -23.56
N PHE A 205 32.10 -19.75 -23.10
CA PHE A 205 31.37 -20.81 -22.42
C PHE A 205 30.96 -20.31 -21.02
N PRO A 206 29.66 -20.30 -20.71
CA PRO A 206 29.11 -19.68 -19.51
C PRO A 206 29.30 -20.58 -18.28
N ILE A 207 30.55 -20.66 -17.84
CA ILE A 207 30.98 -21.56 -16.77
C ILE A 207 30.32 -21.29 -15.43
N HIS A 208 29.88 -20.05 -15.22
CA HIS A 208 29.13 -19.60 -14.04
C HIS A 208 27.74 -20.26 -13.91
N TRP A 209 27.20 -20.88 -14.97
CA TRP A 209 25.94 -21.65 -14.89
C TRP A 209 26.06 -22.95 -14.10
N TYR A 210 27.29 -23.37 -13.76
CA TYR A 210 27.56 -24.48 -12.86
C TYR A 210 27.20 -24.17 -11.39
N ASP A 211 27.16 -22.88 -11.02
CA ASP A 211 26.86 -22.42 -9.66
C ASP A 211 25.34 -22.37 -9.37
N ASP A 212 24.50 -22.40 -10.43
CA ASP A 212 23.04 -22.17 -10.36
C ASP A 212 22.19 -23.46 -10.33
N ALA A 213 22.81 -24.64 -10.41
CA ALA A 213 22.10 -25.90 -10.65
C ALA A 213 21.74 -26.72 -9.40
N GLN A 214 22.14 -26.26 -8.22
CA GLN A 214 21.94 -26.99 -6.99
C GLN A 214 21.26 -26.10 -5.96
N HIS A 215 19.93 -26.24 -5.83
CA HIS A 215 19.21 -25.95 -4.57
C HIS A 215 19.57 -26.98 -3.47
N ASP A 216 20.84 -27.41 -3.39
CA ASP A 216 21.42 -28.11 -2.20
C ASP A 216 22.92 -28.41 -2.30
N VAL A 217 23.65 -27.83 -3.25
CA VAL A 217 25.12 -27.75 -3.19
C VAL A 217 25.52 -26.45 -3.89
N ALA A 218 25.13 -25.32 -3.32
CA ALA A 218 25.92 -24.13 -3.55
C ALA A 218 27.29 -24.42 -2.94
N PHE A 219 28.35 -24.09 -3.67
CA PHE A 219 29.47 -23.51 -2.96
C PHE A 219 28.87 -22.31 -2.21
N GLU A 220 28.53 -22.49 -0.94
CA GLU A 220 28.59 -21.43 0.05
C GLU A 220 30.03 -20.92 -0.04
N THR A 221 30.27 -19.96 -0.93
CA THR A 221 31.41 -19.12 -0.70
C THR A 221 30.96 -18.25 0.46
N GLU A 222 31.23 -18.69 1.69
CA GLU A 222 31.42 -17.76 2.80
C GLU A 222 32.34 -16.60 2.32
N GLY A 223 33.17 -16.88 1.31
CA GLY A 223 34.13 -15.96 0.72
C GLY A 223 35.45 -16.18 1.43
N GLY A 224 36.55 -15.75 0.82
CA GLY A 224 37.82 -15.74 1.56
C GLY A 224 37.65 -14.86 2.80
N ASN A 225 38.22 -15.24 3.95
CA ASN A 225 38.30 -14.36 5.11
C ASN A 225 39.37 -13.30 4.85
N PRO A 226 39.01 -12.04 4.52
CA PRO A 226 40.01 -11.01 4.31
C PRO A 226 40.71 -10.70 5.64
N ALA A 227 41.95 -10.22 5.58
CA ALA A 227 42.60 -9.71 6.77
C ALA A 227 41.79 -8.55 7.36
N ALA A 228 41.53 -8.60 8.67
CA ALA A 228 40.77 -7.57 9.36
C ALA A 228 41.38 -6.17 9.07
N PRO A 229 40.55 -5.17 8.74
CA PRO A 229 41.04 -3.83 8.46
C PRO A 229 41.66 -3.21 9.72
N LYS A 230 42.79 -2.52 9.54
CA LYS A 230 43.38 -1.70 10.61
C LYS A 230 42.62 -0.38 10.72
N PRO A 231 42.56 0.24 11.93
CA PRO A 231 41.99 1.57 12.10
C PRO A 231 42.59 2.58 11.12
N GLY A 232 41.73 3.27 10.37
CA GLY A 232 42.09 4.31 9.42
C GLY A 232 42.35 5.67 10.08
N SER A 233 42.77 6.65 9.28
CA SER A 233 42.81 8.04 9.72
C SER A 233 41.40 8.62 9.87
N ARG A 234 41.27 9.58 10.79
CA ARG A 234 40.00 10.29 11.04
C ARG A 234 39.55 11.07 9.81
N LYS A 235 38.29 10.88 9.41
CA LYS A 235 37.65 11.58 8.27
C LYS A 235 36.52 12.51 8.72
N ALA A 236 35.97 13.32 7.80
CA ALA A 236 34.86 14.21 8.11
C ALA A 236 33.55 13.45 8.35
N TRP A 237 33.34 12.38 7.57
CA TRP A 237 32.12 11.57 7.59
C TRP A 237 32.42 10.08 7.54
N THR A 238 31.66 9.31 8.31
CA THR A 238 31.50 7.86 8.14
C THR A 238 30.02 7.52 8.07
N ILE A 239 29.62 6.82 7.02
CA ILE A 239 28.29 6.25 6.84
C ILE A 239 28.39 4.75 7.13
N LEU A 240 27.63 4.28 8.10
CA LEU A 240 27.50 2.87 8.48
C LEU A 240 26.10 2.40 8.10
N ALA A 241 25.99 1.64 7.01
CA ALA A 241 24.72 1.07 6.55
C ALA A 241 24.59 -0.39 7.02
N TYR A 242 23.52 -0.67 7.77
CA TYR A 242 23.15 -1.98 8.28
C TYR A 242 21.98 -2.52 7.45
N VAL A 243 22.30 -3.36 6.47
CA VAL A 243 21.39 -3.86 5.43
C VAL A 243 20.98 -5.29 5.78
N CYS A 244 19.86 -5.42 6.49
CA CYS A 244 19.28 -6.71 6.85
C CYS A 244 18.48 -7.23 5.64
N ALA A 245 19.14 -7.93 4.72
CA ALA A 245 18.57 -8.41 3.46
C ALA A 245 18.23 -9.91 3.51
N ASP A 246 18.30 -10.54 4.68
CA ASP A 246 17.76 -11.87 4.96
C ASP A 246 16.22 -11.84 5.09
N ASN A 247 15.52 -11.61 3.97
CA ASN A 247 14.06 -11.61 3.80
C ASN A 247 13.68 -11.28 2.33
N ASP A 248 12.39 -11.06 2.07
CA ASP A 248 11.83 -10.73 0.77
C ASP A 248 12.28 -9.42 0.12
N LEU A 249 13.06 -8.60 0.83
CA LEU A 249 13.65 -7.38 0.31
C LEU A 249 15.09 -7.56 -0.22
N GLU A 250 15.70 -8.75 -0.13
CA GLU A 250 17.13 -8.99 -0.44
C GLU A 250 17.63 -8.26 -1.69
N ARG A 251 16.91 -8.41 -2.81
CA ARG A 251 17.23 -7.78 -4.10
C ARG A 251 17.39 -6.26 -4.01
N PHE A 252 16.56 -5.59 -3.21
CA PHE A 252 16.61 -4.14 -3.06
C PHE A 252 17.82 -3.71 -2.23
N GLY A 253 18.14 -4.43 -1.15
CA GLY A 253 19.36 -4.18 -0.38
C GLY A 253 20.63 -4.29 -1.23
N LEU A 254 20.67 -5.27 -2.15
CA LEU A 254 21.77 -5.39 -3.12
C LEU A 254 21.80 -4.22 -4.12
N GLN A 255 20.63 -3.74 -4.56
CA GLN A 255 20.55 -2.56 -5.44
C GLN A 255 21.07 -1.30 -4.75
N ASP A 256 20.71 -1.09 -3.48
CA ASP A 256 21.14 0.07 -2.71
C ASP A 256 22.65 0.11 -2.47
N ILE A 257 23.27 -1.06 -2.26
CA ILE A 257 24.74 -1.14 -2.21
C ILE A 257 25.36 -0.72 -3.55
N ASN A 258 24.81 -1.17 -4.68
CA ASN A 258 25.25 -0.74 -6.00
C ASN A 258 25.02 0.77 -6.22
N GLU A 259 23.97 1.37 -5.64
CA GLU A 259 23.78 2.82 -5.67
C GLU A 259 24.85 3.57 -4.86
N MET A 260 25.20 3.07 -3.67
CA MET A 260 26.31 3.61 -2.88
C MET A 260 27.64 3.52 -3.66
N GLU A 261 27.86 2.44 -4.42
CA GLU A 261 29.04 2.24 -5.27
C GLU A 261 29.17 3.25 -6.41
N GLN A 262 28.08 3.84 -6.90
CA GLN A 262 28.18 4.90 -7.92
C GLN A 262 28.96 6.14 -7.41
N ILE A 263 28.95 6.34 -6.09
CA ILE A 263 29.64 7.42 -5.41
C ILE A 263 30.95 6.92 -4.78
N GLY A 264 30.89 5.87 -3.97
CA GLY A 264 32.01 5.26 -3.27
C GLY A 264 32.63 6.12 -2.16
N SER A 265 33.43 5.48 -1.31
CA SER A 265 34.22 6.17 -0.28
C SER A 265 35.30 7.08 -0.89
N SER A 266 35.65 8.17 -0.20
CA SER A 266 36.68 9.14 -0.62
C SER A 266 37.78 9.33 0.44
N ASP A 267 38.69 10.28 0.25
CA ASP A 267 39.69 10.67 1.25
C ASP A 267 39.08 11.38 2.48
N LYS A 268 37.84 11.90 2.35
CA LYS A 268 37.12 12.63 3.41
C LYS A 268 35.84 11.95 3.91
N VAL A 269 35.35 10.93 3.21
CA VAL A 269 34.11 10.21 3.54
C VAL A 269 34.37 8.70 3.51
N ASN A 270 33.97 7.98 4.57
CA ASN A 270 33.87 6.52 4.56
C ASN A 270 32.42 6.12 4.30
N ILE A 271 32.19 5.14 3.43
CA ILE A 271 30.91 4.46 3.27
C ILE A 271 31.18 2.97 3.51
N VAL A 272 30.50 2.41 4.51
CA VAL A 272 30.73 1.04 4.99
C VAL A 272 29.39 0.35 5.17
N VAL A 273 29.28 -0.86 4.64
CA VAL A 273 28.04 -1.65 4.67
C VAL A 273 28.30 -2.93 5.46
N GLN A 274 27.38 -3.31 6.35
CA GLN A 274 27.18 -4.70 6.75
C GLN A 274 25.89 -5.16 6.09
N VAL A 275 25.96 -6.23 5.30
CA VAL A 275 24.82 -6.82 4.59
C VAL A 275 24.74 -8.28 4.94
N ASP A 276 23.52 -8.75 5.13
CA ASP A 276 23.20 -10.14 5.36
C ASP A 276 22.17 -10.61 4.34
N ARG A 277 22.35 -11.81 3.78
CA ARG A 277 21.60 -12.29 2.63
C ARG A 277 20.88 -13.58 2.96
N LEU A 278 19.64 -13.66 2.46
CA LEU A 278 18.75 -14.80 2.63
C LEU A 278 19.36 -16.09 2.08
N ARG A 279 19.28 -17.15 2.88
CA ARG A 279 19.60 -18.52 2.48
C ARG A 279 18.33 -19.31 2.23
N GLY A 280 17.84 -19.33 1.00
CA GLY A 280 16.67 -20.12 0.63
C GLY A 280 15.39 -19.59 1.28
N GLY A 281 14.59 -18.82 0.53
CA GLY A 281 13.33 -18.29 1.04
C GLY A 281 12.60 -17.44 0.00
N GLN A 282 11.51 -16.78 0.40
CA GLN A 282 10.80 -15.89 -0.51
C GLN A 282 11.60 -14.60 -0.68
N GLY A 283 12.17 -14.37 -1.87
CA GLY A 283 12.98 -13.19 -2.17
C GLY A 283 14.42 -13.51 -2.54
N ASP A 284 14.86 -14.74 -2.24
CA ASP A 284 16.20 -15.26 -2.53
C ASP A 284 16.57 -14.99 -4.00
N THR A 285 17.75 -14.41 -4.22
CA THR A 285 18.18 -13.96 -5.53
C THR A 285 19.64 -14.27 -5.86
N ILE A 286 19.92 -14.65 -7.11
CA ILE A 286 21.28 -14.84 -7.62
C ILE A 286 21.85 -13.57 -8.30
N THR A 287 21.19 -12.42 -8.14
CA THR A 287 21.54 -11.19 -8.88
C THR A 287 22.95 -10.68 -8.59
N ASP A 288 23.47 -10.94 -7.38
CA ASP A 288 24.87 -10.68 -6.99
C ASP A 288 25.65 -11.99 -6.71
N GLY A 289 25.33 -13.05 -7.45
CA GLY A 289 25.85 -14.42 -7.18
C GLY A 289 25.14 -15.11 -6.02
N ASN A 290 25.54 -16.35 -5.72
CA ASN A 290 24.86 -17.23 -4.76
C ASN A 290 25.58 -17.32 -3.40
N TRP A 291 26.09 -16.19 -2.90
CA TRP A 291 26.72 -16.14 -1.58
C TRP A 291 25.68 -15.84 -0.50
N THR A 292 25.86 -16.43 0.67
CA THR A 292 24.95 -16.31 1.82
C THR A 292 25.67 -15.76 3.05
N GLY A 293 24.88 -15.41 4.06
CA GLY A 293 25.35 -14.91 5.35
C GLY A 293 25.85 -13.49 5.32
N THR A 294 26.45 -13.07 6.42
CA THR A 294 26.73 -11.67 6.69
C THR A 294 28.15 -11.27 6.30
N ARG A 295 28.26 -10.14 5.60
CA ARG A 295 29.52 -9.58 5.13
C ARG A 295 29.62 -8.08 5.41
N ARG A 296 30.86 -7.60 5.54
CA ARG A 296 31.18 -6.17 5.62
C ARG A 296 31.96 -5.71 4.42
N TYR A 297 31.56 -4.59 3.84
CA TYR A 297 32.18 -3.98 2.67
C TYR A 297 32.64 -2.56 2.96
N TYR A 298 33.86 -2.23 2.53
CA TYR A 298 34.28 -0.84 2.34
C TYR A 298 33.88 -0.45 0.92
N VAL A 299 32.90 0.46 0.80
CA VAL A 299 32.28 0.75 -0.49
C VAL A 299 33.26 1.50 -1.38
N THR A 300 33.61 0.90 -2.52
CA THR A 300 34.51 1.50 -3.51
C THR A 300 33.72 1.96 -4.72
N ARG A 301 34.18 3.06 -5.33
CA ARG A 301 33.46 3.60 -6.48
C ARG A 301 33.57 2.67 -7.69
N ASP A 302 32.45 2.35 -8.30
CA ASP A 302 32.40 1.73 -9.62
C ASP A 302 31.20 2.20 -10.44
N ALA A 303 31.02 1.63 -11.64
CA ALA A 303 30.01 2.04 -12.61
C ALA A 303 29.07 0.90 -13.04
N ASN A 304 29.18 -0.26 -12.40
CA ASN A 304 28.38 -1.45 -12.69
C ASN A 304 27.20 -1.53 -11.70
N PRO A 305 25.97 -1.18 -12.11
CA PRO A 305 24.83 -1.13 -11.19
C PRO A 305 24.20 -2.51 -10.92
N LYS A 306 24.94 -3.60 -11.13
CA LYS A 306 24.42 -4.98 -11.13
C LYS A 306 25.28 -5.97 -10.35
N LYS A 307 26.41 -5.53 -9.80
CA LYS A 307 27.32 -6.42 -9.09
C LYS A 307 28.14 -5.63 -8.10
N ILE A 308 28.05 -6.03 -6.84
CA ILE A 308 28.84 -5.49 -5.75
C ILE A 308 30.32 -5.77 -6.05
N SER A 309 31.06 -4.70 -6.33
CA SER A 309 32.50 -4.75 -6.61
C SER A 309 33.35 -4.24 -5.44
N SER A 310 32.67 -3.74 -4.41
CA SER A 310 33.25 -3.22 -3.19
C SER A 310 34.19 -4.18 -2.50
N LYS A 311 35.20 -3.61 -1.85
CA LYS A 311 36.18 -4.39 -1.10
C LYS A 311 35.50 -5.03 0.11
N MET A 312 35.30 -6.35 0.07
CA MET A 312 34.93 -7.13 1.26
C MET A 312 36.05 -7.00 2.30
N VAL A 313 35.72 -6.51 3.49
CA VAL A 313 36.65 -6.28 4.59
C VAL A 313 36.46 -7.24 5.76
N MET A 314 35.28 -7.86 5.88
CA MET A 314 35.06 -8.99 6.77
C MET A 314 33.98 -9.91 6.19
N ASN A 315 34.12 -11.19 6.47
CA ASN A 315 33.08 -12.19 6.31
C ASN A 315 32.74 -12.69 7.72
N LEU A 316 31.49 -12.50 8.13
CA LEU A 316 31.02 -12.83 9.48
C LEU A 316 30.31 -14.19 9.53
N LYS A 317 30.11 -14.83 8.37
CA LYS A 317 29.18 -15.95 8.19
C LYS A 317 27.75 -15.50 8.56
N GLU A 318 26.85 -16.45 8.71
CA GLU A 318 25.46 -16.19 9.14
C GLU A 318 25.42 -15.49 10.51
N THR A 319 24.68 -14.38 10.60
CA THR A 319 24.47 -13.66 11.86
C THR A 319 23.06 -13.10 11.93
N ASP A 320 22.38 -13.35 13.06
CA ASP A 320 21.06 -12.76 13.35
C ASP A 320 21.14 -11.22 13.37
N MET A 321 20.69 -10.60 12.29
CA MET A 321 20.65 -9.17 12.08
C MET A 321 19.48 -8.50 12.82
N GLY A 322 18.47 -9.28 13.23
CA GLY A 322 17.42 -8.90 14.17
C GLY A 322 17.88 -8.80 15.63
N ASN A 323 19.14 -9.14 15.91
CA ASN A 323 19.73 -9.06 17.24
C ASN A 323 20.39 -7.69 17.51
N LYS A 324 20.03 -7.06 18.63
CA LYS A 324 20.65 -5.80 19.08
C LYS A 324 22.16 -5.86 19.25
N ARG A 325 22.72 -7.02 19.58
CA ARG A 325 24.18 -7.19 19.75
C ARG A 325 24.90 -7.10 18.41
N THR A 326 24.32 -7.69 17.36
CA THR A 326 24.85 -7.63 15.99
C THR A 326 24.96 -6.18 15.50
N LEU A 327 23.92 -5.37 15.71
CA LEU A 327 23.95 -3.94 15.43
C LEU A 327 25.00 -3.21 16.29
N ALA A 328 25.03 -3.43 17.61
CA ALA A 328 25.99 -2.78 18.50
C ALA A 328 27.45 -3.07 18.12
N ASP A 329 27.72 -4.32 17.73
CA ASP A 329 29.04 -4.79 17.31
C ASP A 329 29.44 -4.18 15.97
N PHE A 330 28.53 -4.10 14.99
CA PHE A 330 28.77 -3.41 13.73
C PHE A 330 29.10 -1.94 13.92
N LEU A 331 28.30 -1.23 14.71
CA LEU A 331 28.49 0.20 14.93
C LEU A 331 29.79 0.48 15.70
N SER A 332 30.07 -0.30 16.75
CA SER A 332 31.32 -0.16 17.51
C SER A 332 32.54 -0.42 16.63
N TRP A 333 32.54 -1.52 15.87
CA TRP A 333 33.60 -1.84 14.93
C TRP A 333 33.78 -0.76 13.85
N GLY A 334 32.67 -0.27 13.28
CA GLY A 334 32.69 0.75 12.23
C GLY A 334 33.30 2.06 12.73
N VAL A 335 32.95 2.48 13.93
CA VAL A 335 33.50 3.67 14.59
C VAL A 335 34.99 3.54 14.91
N GLU A 336 35.44 2.39 15.39
CA GLU A 336 36.87 2.15 15.67
C GLU A 336 37.71 2.07 14.40
N THR A 337 37.20 1.39 13.39
CA THR A 337 37.92 1.09 12.16
C THR A 337 37.94 2.29 11.22
N TYR A 338 36.83 3.02 11.15
CA TYR A 338 36.61 4.16 10.27
C TYR A 338 36.23 5.41 11.08
N PRO A 339 37.14 5.95 11.90
CA PRO A 339 36.85 7.08 12.76
C PRO A 339 36.47 8.32 11.93
N ALA A 340 35.43 9.04 12.37
CA ALA A 340 35.03 10.29 11.75
C ALA A 340 34.47 11.30 12.75
N ASP A 341 34.38 12.55 12.32
CA ASP A 341 33.78 13.62 13.12
C ASP A 341 32.25 13.50 13.16
N ASN A 342 31.64 13.14 12.04
CA ASN A 342 30.22 12.85 11.93
C ASN A 342 30.02 11.38 11.53
N VAL A 343 29.24 10.64 12.32
CA VAL A 343 28.88 9.25 12.02
C VAL A 343 27.39 9.16 11.74
N VAL A 344 27.04 8.65 10.56
CA VAL A 344 25.67 8.37 10.12
C VAL A 344 25.42 6.88 10.23
N VAL A 345 24.29 6.51 10.82
CA VAL A 345 23.82 5.13 10.88
C VAL A 345 22.58 5.00 10.01
N VAL A 346 22.61 4.09 9.04
CA VAL A 346 21.44 3.76 8.22
C VAL A 346 21.00 2.35 8.61
N ILE A 347 19.74 2.20 9.04
CA ILE A 347 19.14 0.91 9.37
C ILE A 347 18.10 0.62 8.29
N TRP A 348 18.38 -0.41 7.48
CA TRP A 348 17.62 -0.75 6.28
C TRP A 348 16.93 -2.10 6.45
N ASN A 349 15.60 -2.14 6.26
CA ASN A 349 14.72 -3.33 6.21
C ASN A 349 13.22 -2.91 6.10
N HIS A 350 12.30 -3.85 6.28
CA HIS A 350 10.97 -3.58 6.83
C HIS A 350 11.01 -2.82 8.16
N GLY A 351 9.96 -2.02 8.39
CA GLY A 351 9.74 -1.30 9.64
C GLY A 351 8.28 -1.37 10.08
N MET A 352 8.07 -1.28 11.39
CA MET A 352 6.77 -1.41 12.05
C MET A 352 6.54 -0.27 13.05
N GLY A 353 7.12 0.90 12.76
CA GLY A 353 7.07 2.08 13.62
C GLY A 353 7.68 1.82 14.99
N TRP A 354 6.94 2.12 16.06
CA TRP A 354 7.42 1.94 17.43
C TRP A 354 7.70 0.47 17.79
N MET A 355 7.12 -0.50 17.06
CA MET A 355 7.29 -1.92 17.35
C MET A 355 8.69 -2.42 17.01
N GLY A 356 9.29 -1.93 15.91
CA GLY A 356 10.63 -2.38 15.51
C GLY A 356 10.97 -2.27 14.02
N VAL A 357 12.11 -2.84 13.68
CA VAL A 357 12.79 -2.82 12.36
C VAL A 357 13.72 -4.04 12.24
N ALA A 358 14.29 -4.27 11.06
CA ALA A 358 15.34 -5.26 10.80
C ALA A 358 14.87 -6.70 11.06
N SER A 359 13.88 -7.14 10.28
CA SER A 359 13.41 -8.52 10.26
C SER A 359 14.41 -9.42 9.56
N ASP A 360 14.76 -10.51 10.21
CA ASP A 360 15.71 -11.53 9.77
C ASP A 360 14.95 -12.86 9.70
N GLU A 361 14.80 -13.40 8.50
CA GLU A 361 13.90 -14.53 8.22
C GLU A 361 14.50 -15.86 8.70
N GLU A 362 15.81 -16.06 8.59
CA GLU A 362 16.48 -17.29 9.03
C GLU A 362 16.40 -17.46 10.56
N SER A 363 16.56 -16.37 11.33
CA SER A 363 16.39 -16.40 12.78
C SER A 363 14.95 -16.21 13.27
N GLY A 364 14.10 -15.57 12.45
CA GLY A 364 12.75 -15.15 12.81
C GLY A 364 12.71 -13.94 13.77
N ASN A 365 13.83 -13.26 13.98
CA ASN A 365 13.94 -12.13 14.91
C ASN A 365 13.76 -10.77 14.20
N TYR A 366 13.41 -9.75 14.99
CA TYR A 366 13.47 -8.35 14.60
C TYR A 366 13.85 -7.49 15.79
N MET A 367 14.43 -6.31 15.54
CA MET A 367 14.82 -5.38 16.60
C MET A 367 13.66 -4.47 17.00
N ARG A 368 13.29 -4.45 18.28
CA ARG A 368 12.41 -3.40 18.82
C ARG A 368 13.13 -2.05 18.83
N VAL A 369 12.39 -0.94 18.85
CA VAL A 369 13.00 0.39 18.95
C VAL A 369 13.86 0.55 20.22
N THR A 370 13.47 -0.08 21.33
CA THR A 370 14.28 -0.13 22.57
C THR A 370 15.59 -0.91 22.40
N ASP A 371 15.59 -1.95 21.57
CA ASP A 371 16.77 -2.74 21.23
C ASP A 371 17.72 -1.93 20.33
N VAL A 372 17.20 -1.17 19.37
CA VAL A 372 17.99 -0.21 18.56
C VAL A 372 18.61 0.88 19.45
N GLY A 373 17.82 1.48 20.34
CA GLY A 373 18.32 2.48 21.30
C GLY A 373 19.39 1.92 22.24
N TRP A 374 19.28 0.64 22.64
CA TRP A 374 20.33 -0.04 23.38
C TRP A 374 21.62 -0.21 22.57
N ALA A 375 21.50 -0.69 21.32
CA ALA A 375 22.65 -0.93 20.45
C ALA A 375 23.44 0.36 20.15
N LEU A 376 22.71 1.45 19.87
CA LEU A 376 23.30 2.78 19.69
C LEU A 376 23.98 3.27 20.98
N ARG A 377 23.38 3.07 22.16
CA ARG A 377 24.01 3.44 23.45
C ARG A 377 25.32 2.70 23.69
N GLU A 378 25.38 1.40 23.37
CA GLU A 378 26.62 0.64 23.50
C GLU A 378 27.70 1.17 22.54
N ALA A 379 27.36 1.41 21.27
CA ALA A 379 28.30 1.94 20.29
C ALA A 379 28.69 3.42 20.56
N GLN A 380 27.83 4.20 21.19
CA GLN A 380 28.11 5.59 21.59
C GLN A 380 29.28 5.67 22.59
N LYS A 381 29.45 4.66 23.46
CA LYS A 381 30.60 4.58 24.37
C LYS A 381 31.91 4.52 23.58
N THR A 382 31.94 3.71 22.53
CA THR A 382 33.06 3.59 21.61
C THR A 382 33.29 4.88 20.84
N LEU A 383 32.23 5.52 20.32
CA LEU A 383 32.31 6.82 19.65
C LEU A 383 32.89 7.92 20.54
N THR A 384 32.41 8.01 21.78
CA THR A 384 32.90 8.96 22.78
C THR A 384 34.38 8.75 23.08
N ARG A 385 34.81 7.49 23.25
CA ARG A 385 36.22 7.15 23.48
C ARG A 385 37.10 7.51 22.28
N VAL A 386 36.69 7.12 21.06
CA VAL A 386 37.43 7.37 19.81
C VAL A 386 37.54 8.87 19.53
N ASN A 387 36.48 9.63 19.80
CA ASN A 387 36.43 11.09 19.64
C ASN A 387 37.06 11.87 20.80
N LYS A 388 37.35 11.20 21.93
CA LYS A 388 37.90 11.82 23.15
C LYS A 388 37.04 12.96 23.70
N LYS A 389 35.73 12.91 23.45
CA LYS A 389 34.72 13.86 23.94
C LYS A 389 33.34 13.19 23.90
N PRO A 390 32.39 13.56 24.79
CA PRO A 390 31.00 13.13 24.68
C PRO A 390 30.49 13.35 23.25
N SER A 391 30.02 12.28 22.62
CA SER A 391 29.64 12.28 21.21
C SER A 391 28.33 11.52 21.02
N LYS A 392 27.51 12.00 20.09
CA LYS A 392 26.33 11.32 19.57
C LYS A 392 26.56 10.91 18.12
N PHE A 393 25.78 9.97 17.62
CA PHE A 393 25.68 9.75 16.18
C PHE A 393 25.07 10.99 15.55
N ALA A 394 25.67 11.47 14.46
CA ALA A 394 25.24 12.71 13.83
C ALA A 394 23.82 12.54 13.25
N ILE A 395 23.56 11.40 12.60
CA ILE A 395 22.26 11.09 11.99
C ILE A 395 21.99 9.60 12.18
N VAL A 396 20.78 9.26 12.58
CA VAL A 396 20.21 7.92 12.42
C VAL A 396 19.11 8.02 11.36
N ASP A 397 19.26 7.26 10.29
CA ASP A 397 18.29 7.14 9.20
C ASP A 397 17.67 5.75 9.24
N PHE A 398 16.34 5.70 9.24
CA PHE A 398 15.61 4.48 8.97
C PHE A 398 15.18 4.50 7.52
N ASP A 399 15.82 3.63 6.73
CA ASP A 399 15.37 3.25 5.40
C ASP A 399 14.40 2.07 5.59
N ALA A 400 13.28 2.38 6.25
CA ALA A 400 12.31 1.41 6.74
C ALA A 400 10.96 2.08 7.02
N CYS A 401 9.89 1.31 6.79
CA CYS A 401 8.50 1.74 6.92
C CYS A 401 8.16 2.29 8.32
N LEU A 402 7.36 3.35 8.36
CA LEU A 402 6.63 3.83 9.56
C LEU A 402 7.51 4.32 10.73
N MET A 403 8.83 4.40 10.59
CA MET A 403 9.75 4.73 11.70
C MET A 403 9.72 6.20 12.16
N GLY A 404 9.04 7.07 11.42
CA GLY A 404 8.87 8.51 11.68
C GLY A 404 7.88 8.85 12.80
N THR A 405 8.02 8.18 13.94
CA THR A 405 7.17 8.37 15.12
C THR A 405 7.85 9.24 16.18
N ILE A 406 7.07 9.96 17.00
CA ILE A 406 7.60 10.70 18.15
C ILE A 406 8.23 9.77 19.20
N GLU A 407 7.71 8.55 19.32
CA GLU A 407 8.22 7.49 20.17
C GLU A 407 9.66 7.11 19.79
N THR A 408 9.88 6.82 18.50
CA THR A 408 11.21 6.52 17.96
C THR A 408 12.15 7.70 18.15
N ALA A 409 11.70 8.92 17.85
CA ALA A 409 12.50 10.12 18.03
C ALA A 409 12.94 10.30 19.50
N TYR A 410 12.04 10.11 20.46
CA TYR A 410 12.36 10.29 21.88
C TYR A 410 13.23 9.17 22.45
N GLU A 411 13.04 7.93 22.02
CA GLU A 411 13.87 6.79 22.43
C GLU A 411 15.35 6.97 22.04
N LEU A 412 15.61 7.64 20.91
CA LEU A 412 16.96 7.84 20.37
C LEU A 412 17.62 9.18 20.76
N ALA A 413 16.93 10.03 21.54
CA ALA A 413 17.36 11.41 21.76
C ALA A 413 18.66 11.59 22.56
N ASP A 414 19.07 10.59 23.33
CA ASP A 414 20.33 10.58 24.08
C ASP A 414 21.53 10.10 23.24
N VAL A 415 21.28 9.40 22.12
CA VAL A 415 22.33 8.76 21.31
C VAL A 415 22.58 9.39 19.95
N ALA A 416 21.61 10.14 19.40
CA ALA A 416 21.72 10.77 18.09
C ALA A 416 21.34 12.25 18.11
N ASP A 417 21.91 13.03 17.18
CA ASP A 417 21.56 14.45 17.00
C ASP A 417 20.34 14.63 16.10
N PHE A 418 20.24 13.84 15.03
CA PHE A 418 19.12 13.89 14.09
C PHE A 418 18.58 12.50 13.76
N LEU A 419 17.25 12.42 13.62
CA LEU A 419 16.53 11.28 13.06
C LEU A 419 16.06 11.64 11.64
N VAL A 420 16.20 10.72 10.69
CA VAL A 420 15.55 10.76 9.37
C VAL A 420 14.69 9.50 9.22
N ALA A 421 13.40 9.67 8.93
CA ALA A 421 12.46 8.54 8.86
C ALA A 421 11.15 8.93 8.13
N SER A 422 10.39 7.93 7.71
CA SER A 422 9.06 8.09 7.09
C SER A 422 7.95 7.77 8.09
N GLU A 423 6.87 8.57 8.08
CA GLU A 423 5.63 8.28 8.81
C GLU A 423 4.82 7.15 8.13
N GLU A 424 5.06 6.94 6.83
CA GLU A 424 4.42 5.96 5.95
C GLU A 424 5.36 4.79 5.60
N THR A 425 4.80 3.74 5.00
CA THR A 425 5.56 2.72 4.26
C THR A 425 6.46 3.35 3.18
N GLU A 426 7.65 2.77 3.02
CA GLU A 426 8.61 3.18 2.00
C GLU A 426 8.55 2.20 0.81
N PRO A 427 8.63 2.67 -0.45
CA PRO A 427 8.73 1.76 -1.59
C PRO A 427 10.00 0.91 -1.49
N GLY A 428 9.97 -0.33 -2.01
CA GLY A 428 11.09 -1.26 -1.86
C GLY A 428 12.46 -0.76 -2.35
N THR A 429 12.51 0.22 -3.26
CA THR A 429 13.78 0.86 -3.69
C THR A 429 14.42 1.78 -2.64
N GLY A 430 13.77 2.02 -1.50
CA GLY A 430 14.35 2.73 -0.35
C GLY A 430 14.89 4.14 -0.63
N MET A 431 15.92 4.51 0.12
CA MET A 431 16.60 5.80 -0.01
C MET A 431 17.41 5.88 -1.32
N PRO A 432 17.37 7.00 -2.06
CA PRO A 432 18.17 7.13 -3.30
C PRO A 432 19.65 7.44 -2.96
N TYR A 433 20.44 6.40 -2.64
CA TYR A 433 21.77 6.53 -2.06
C TYR A 433 22.72 7.38 -2.90
N ALA A 434 22.71 7.20 -4.22
CA ALA A 434 23.55 7.98 -5.13
C ALA A 434 23.23 9.49 -5.08
N ASP A 435 21.94 9.84 -4.95
CA ASP A 435 21.46 11.22 -5.06
C ASP A 435 21.86 12.09 -3.87
N TYR A 436 21.82 11.54 -2.65
CA TYR A 436 22.16 12.29 -1.45
C TYR A 436 23.64 12.15 -1.05
N LEU A 437 24.29 11.01 -1.31
CA LEU A 437 25.72 10.81 -1.00
C LEU A 437 26.64 11.58 -1.96
N GLY A 438 26.26 11.71 -3.23
CA GLY A 438 27.05 12.45 -4.22
C GLY A 438 27.35 13.90 -3.80
N PRO A 439 26.35 14.70 -3.37
CA PRO A 439 26.57 16.02 -2.79
C PRO A 439 27.45 16.03 -1.53
N LEU A 440 27.36 15.03 -0.65
CA LEU A 440 28.18 14.94 0.55
C LEU A 440 29.66 14.70 0.21
N VAL A 441 29.95 13.76 -0.69
CA VAL A 441 31.33 13.48 -1.12
C VAL A 441 31.95 14.68 -1.83
N LYS A 442 31.16 15.45 -2.59
CA LYS A 442 31.61 16.71 -3.22
C LYS A 442 31.82 17.85 -2.22
N ASN A 443 31.04 17.88 -1.14
CA ASN A 443 31.14 18.91 -0.11
C ASN A 443 31.09 18.29 1.30
N PRO A 444 32.21 17.74 1.81
CA PRO A 444 32.25 17.13 3.14
C PRO A 444 32.17 18.15 4.29
N ALA A 445 32.15 19.46 3.98
CA ALA A 445 31.95 20.53 4.96
C ALA A 445 30.47 20.82 5.28
N LEU A 446 29.53 20.04 4.71
CA LEU A 446 28.12 20.10 5.12
C LEU A 446 28.00 19.87 6.63
N SER A 447 27.05 20.56 7.28
CA SER A 447 26.67 20.22 8.65
C SER A 447 25.68 19.05 8.63
N PRO A 448 25.57 18.26 9.72
CA PRO A 448 24.53 17.21 9.85
C PRO A 448 23.12 17.72 9.55
N ARG A 449 22.76 18.90 10.05
CA ARG A 449 21.45 19.53 9.80
C ARG A 449 21.20 19.85 8.32
N GLU A 450 22.22 20.29 7.58
CA GLU A 450 22.08 20.53 6.14
C GLU A 450 22.12 19.24 5.33
N PHE A 451 22.80 18.22 5.83
CA PHE A 451 22.82 16.91 5.19
C PHE A 451 21.46 16.20 5.32
N THR A 452 20.80 16.23 6.49
CA THR A 452 19.44 15.67 6.63
C THR A 452 18.42 16.36 5.72
N LYS A 453 18.51 17.69 5.53
CA LYS A 453 17.69 18.40 4.54
C LYS A 453 17.88 17.89 3.13
N ARG A 454 19.10 17.51 2.76
CA ARG A 454 19.38 16.91 1.45
C ARG A 454 18.76 15.51 1.37
N MET A 455 18.99 14.66 2.37
CA MET A 455 18.43 13.30 2.43
C MET A 455 16.92 13.30 2.22
N VAL A 456 16.18 14.08 3.01
CA VAL A 456 14.71 14.18 2.90
C VAL A 456 14.30 14.80 1.56
N GLY A 457 14.94 15.90 1.15
CA GLY A 457 14.59 16.59 -0.09
C GLY A 457 14.80 15.73 -1.34
N THR A 458 15.90 14.96 -1.41
CA THR A 458 16.18 14.05 -2.52
C THR A 458 15.25 12.85 -2.52
N TYR A 459 14.91 12.30 -1.35
CA TYR A 459 13.95 11.20 -1.25
C TYR A 459 12.58 11.60 -1.78
N VAL A 460 12.04 12.74 -1.33
CA VAL A 460 10.72 13.20 -1.82
C VAL A 460 10.77 13.51 -3.32
N TYR A 461 11.89 14.06 -3.80
CA TYR A 461 12.08 14.34 -5.22
C TYR A 461 12.22 13.09 -6.08
N SER A 462 12.92 12.04 -5.61
CA SER A 462 13.16 10.81 -6.37
C SER A 462 11.86 10.06 -6.68
N TYR A 463 10.88 10.14 -5.79
CA TYR A 463 9.57 9.51 -5.92
C TYR A 463 8.47 10.41 -6.53
N ALA A 464 8.75 11.69 -6.77
CA ALA A 464 7.92 12.54 -7.62
C ALA A 464 8.11 12.18 -9.10
N LYS A 465 7.13 12.45 -9.97
CA LYS A 465 7.19 12.15 -11.40
C LYS A 465 8.46 12.67 -12.05
N GLY A 466 9.21 11.74 -12.63
CA GLY A 466 10.47 12.04 -13.33
C GLY A 466 11.68 12.10 -12.40
N GLY A 467 11.51 11.79 -11.12
CA GLY A 467 12.60 11.51 -10.19
C GLY A 467 13.26 10.15 -10.44
N SER A 468 14.44 9.97 -9.85
CA SER A 468 15.31 8.78 -10.00
C SER A 468 14.67 7.47 -9.58
N ALA A 469 13.77 7.49 -8.58
CA ALA A 469 13.07 6.33 -8.03
C ALA A 469 11.61 6.22 -8.54
N THR A 470 11.26 6.96 -9.61
CA THR A 470 9.90 6.95 -10.16
C THR A 470 9.55 5.60 -10.77
N ASN A 471 8.42 5.01 -10.34
CA ASN A 471 7.87 3.84 -11.02
C ASN A 471 7.42 4.20 -12.47
N PRO A 472 7.96 3.56 -13.52
CA PRO A 472 7.65 3.89 -14.91
C PRO A 472 6.17 3.74 -15.30
N VAL A 473 5.41 2.95 -14.53
CA VAL A 473 4.01 2.64 -14.79
C VAL A 473 3.07 3.65 -14.12
N ILE A 474 3.35 4.04 -12.88
CA ILE A 474 2.46 4.90 -12.07
C ILE A 474 2.90 6.37 -12.12
N GLN A 475 4.12 6.66 -12.61
CA GLN A 475 4.71 8.00 -12.69
C GLN A 475 4.79 8.73 -11.33
N GLY A 476 5.15 8.00 -10.26
CA GLY A 476 5.40 8.52 -8.92
C GLY A 476 5.04 7.50 -7.83
N SER A 477 5.24 7.82 -6.56
CA SER A 477 4.77 7.01 -5.42
C SER A 477 4.36 7.88 -4.23
N PRO A 478 3.28 7.53 -3.49
CA PRO A 478 2.91 8.21 -2.26
C PRO A 478 3.97 7.93 -1.19
N VAL A 479 4.72 8.95 -0.77
CA VAL A 479 5.78 8.82 0.23
C VAL A 479 5.78 9.99 1.19
N THR A 480 6.32 9.77 2.38
CA THR A 480 6.66 10.80 3.38
C THR A 480 8.11 10.63 3.79
N LYS A 481 8.78 11.72 4.18
CA LYS A 481 10.05 11.64 4.93
C LYS A 481 10.24 12.94 5.70
N SER A 482 10.81 12.85 6.89
CA SER A 482 11.13 14.02 7.70
C SER A 482 12.49 13.88 8.35
N ALA A 483 13.01 15.02 8.83
CA ALA A 483 14.18 15.04 9.70
C ALA A 483 13.87 15.80 10.99
N VAL A 484 14.23 15.19 12.12
CA VAL A 484 13.95 15.68 13.47
C VAL A 484 15.26 15.90 14.22
N ASP A 485 15.44 17.10 14.76
CA ASP A 485 16.51 17.44 15.73
C ASP A 485 16.15 16.88 17.10
N LEU A 486 16.82 15.81 17.47
CA LEU A 486 16.54 15.08 18.69
C LEU A 486 16.98 15.82 19.95
N ASN A 487 17.85 16.84 19.82
CA ASN A 487 18.20 17.70 20.96
C ASN A 487 17.04 18.63 21.36
N ARG A 488 15.94 18.65 20.59
CA ARG A 488 14.78 19.54 20.81
C ARG A 488 13.46 18.80 20.98
N VAL A 489 13.45 17.49 20.79
CA VAL A 489 12.22 16.69 20.87
C VAL A 489 11.64 16.66 22.30
N GLY A 490 12.47 16.84 23.33
CA GLY A 490 12.04 16.78 24.73
C GLY A 490 10.95 17.79 25.11
N ASP A 491 10.98 19.02 24.57
CA ASP A 491 9.94 20.00 24.85
C ASP A 491 8.62 19.69 24.12
N LEU A 492 8.69 19.07 22.94
CA LEU A 492 7.52 18.54 22.26
C LEU A 492 6.92 17.37 23.05
N VAL A 493 7.74 16.46 23.56
CA VAL A 493 7.29 15.33 24.39
C VAL A 493 6.59 15.81 25.66
N LYS A 494 7.09 16.86 26.33
CA LYS A 494 6.38 17.49 27.47
C LYS A 494 5.01 18.05 27.08
N ALA A 495 4.89 18.64 25.87
CA ALA A 495 3.61 19.13 25.38
C ALA A 495 2.64 17.97 25.09
N VAL A 496 3.13 16.87 24.52
CA VAL A 496 2.33 15.65 24.29
C VAL A 496 1.95 14.97 25.62
N ASP A 497 2.83 14.94 26.60
CA ASP A 497 2.53 14.47 27.96
C ASP A 497 1.42 15.30 28.62
N LYS A 498 1.48 16.63 28.49
CA LYS A 498 0.38 17.50 28.94
C LYS A 498 -0.92 17.19 28.20
N LEU A 499 -0.86 16.89 26.90
CA LEU A 499 -2.03 16.47 26.12
C LEU A 499 -2.58 15.13 26.61
N GLY A 500 -1.74 14.11 26.80
CA GLY A 500 -2.12 12.81 27.35
C GLY A 500 -2.78 12.94 28.72
N ARG A 501 -2.20 13.71 29.64
CA ARG A 501 -2.82 14.04 30.95
C ARG A 501 -4.18 14.71 30.80
N ALA A 502 -4.30 15.70 29.92
CA ALA A 502 -5.54 16.42 29.72
C ALA A 502 -6.63 15.50 29.14
N LEU A 503 -6.28 14.67 28.14
CA LEU A 503 -7.19 13.67 27.55
C LEU A 503 -7.59 12.61 28.58
N LEU A 504 -6.67 12.15 29.43
CA LEU A 504 -6.96 11.18 30.48
C LEU A 504 -7.89 11.75 31.56
N ALA A 505 -7.62 12.97 32.01
CA ALA A 505 -8.40 13.66 33.04
C ALA A 505 -9.81 14.02 32.54
N HIS A 506 -9.93 14.39 31.27
CA HIS A 506 -11.18 14.73 30.58
C HIS A 506 -11.66 13.61 29.66
N HIS A 507 -11.33 12.36 30.00
CA HIS A 507 -11.56 11.24 29.09
C HIS A 507 -13.03 11.09 28.73
N ASP A 508 -13.94 11.24 29.69
CA ASP A 508 -15.36 11.08 29.41
C ASP A 508 -15.89 12.18 28.50
N GLU A 509 -15.48 13.44 28.72
CA GLU A 509 -15.80 14.53 27.80
C GLU A 509 -15.18 14.31 26.42
N TYR A 510 -13.93 13.83 26.35
CA TYR A 510 -13.28 13.47 25.10
C TYR A 510 -14.07 12.37 24.34
N ILE A 511 -14.51 11.32 25.03
CA ILE A 511 -15.32 10.24 24.46
C ILE A 511 -16.68 10.76 23.99
N ASP A 512 -17.34 11.65 24.74
CA ASP A 512 -18.60 12.26 24.33
C ASP A 512 -18.42 13.09 23.05
N LEU A 513 -17.29 13.78 22.90
CA LEU A 513 -16.92 14.52 21.68
C LEU A 513 -16.67 13.62 20.45
N LEU A 514 -16.31 12.34 20.64
CA LEU A 514 -16.16 11.36 19.55
C LEU A 514 -17.50 10.85 19.00
N VAL A 515 -18.60 11.12 19.69
CA VAL A 515 -19.95 10.57 19.40
C VAL A 515 -20.95 11.67 18.99
N ASP A 516 -20.48 12.93 18.89
CA ASP A 516 -21.29 14.10 18.55
C ASP A 516 -21.29 14.42 17.04
N ALA A 517 -22.23 15.23 16.56
CA ALA A 517 -22.49 15.52 15.14
C ALA A 517 -21.34 16.21 14.36
N SER A 518 -20.20 16.48 15.00
CA SER A 518 -19.15 17.37 14.51
C SER A 518 -18.23 16.80 13.41
N SER A 519 -18.26 15.49 13.15
CA SER A 519 -17.42 14.81 12.13
C SER A 519 -15.90 15.05 12.25
N ALA A 520 -15.42 15.60 13.37
CA ALA A 520 -14.07 16.18 13.49
C ALA A 520 -12.92 15.17 13.30
N PHE A 521 -13.16 13.89 13.63
CA PHE A 521 -12.20 12.80 13.48
C PHE A 521 -12.25 12.12 12.10
N ALA A 522 -13.30 12.39 11.31
CA ALA A 522 -13.39 11.89 9.94
C ALA A 522 -12.21 12.44 9.10
N GLY A 523 -11.54 11.55 8.37
CA GLY A 523 -10.40 11.90 7.52
C GLY A 523 -9.17 12.37 8.29
N MET A 524 -8.94 11.89 9.52
CA MET A 524 -7.64 12.05 10.21
C MET A 524 -6.55 11.37 9.41
N ARG A 525 -5.38 12.01 9.28
CA ARG A 525 -4.24 11.42 8.60
C ARG A 525 -3.75 10.23 9.41
N ARG A 526 -4.08 9.04 8.91
CA ARG A 526 -3.51 7.76 9.32
C ARG A 526 -2.58 7.26 8.21
N TYR A 527 -1.69 6.36 8.56
CA TYR A 527 -0.74 5.74 7.64
C TYR A 527 -1.17 4.30 7.32
N SER A 528 -0.36 3.54 6.59
CA SER A 528 -0.68 2.14 6.26
C SER A 528 -0.95 1.28 7.50
N ASP A 529 -0.36 1.62 8.66
CA ASP A 529 -0.80 1.15 9.96
C ASP A 529 -1.85 2.12 10.54
N ASP A 530 -3.07 1.62 10.73
CA ASP A 530 -4.23 2.39 11.21
C ASP A 530 -4.08 2.88 12.67
N SER A 531 -3.10 2.34 13.39
CA SER A 531 -2.76 2.76 14.74
C SER A 531 -1.78 3.94 14.81
N LEU A 532 -1.24 4.39 13.68
CA LEU A 532 -0.36 5.55 13.61
C LEU A 532 -1.10 6.73 12.99
N VAL A 533 -1.11 7.86 13.71
CA VAL A 533 -1.79 9.10 13.28
C VAL A 533 -0.80 10.25 13.22
N ASP A 534 -0.99 11.20 12.31
CA ASP A 534 -0.18 12.42 12.27
C ASP A 534 -0.41 13.26 13.55
N LEU A 535 0.68 13.58 14.25
CA LEU A 535 0.60 14.24 15.56
C LEU A 535 0.00 15.65 15.48
N VAL A 536 0.31 16.41 14.43
CA VAL A 536 -0.15 17.79 14.27
C VAL A 536 -1.59 17.81 13.77
N ASP A 537 -1.94 17.00 12.78
CA ASP A 537 -3.31 16.85 12.29
C ASP A 537 -4.24 16.36 13.41
N PHE A 538 -3.79 15.42 14.26
CA PHE A 538 -4.52 14.99 15.46
C PHE A 538 -4.84 16.18 16.38
N ALA A 539 -3.84 16.99 16.72
CA ALA A 539 -4.02 18.16 17.56
C ALA A 539 -4.89 19.25 16.88
N GLU A 540 -4.72 19.50 15.58
CA GLU A 540 -5.50 20.49 14.82
C GLU A 540 -6.98 20.06 14.72
N LYS A 541 -7.26 18.77 14.57
CA LYS A 541 -8.63 18.24 14.53
C LYS A 541 -9.34 18.37 15.85
N LEU A 542 -8.66 18.07 16.96
CA LEU A 542 -9.17 18.35 18.30
C LEU A 542 -9.53 19.84 18.43
N LEU A 543 -8.66 20.75 18.00
CA LEU A 543 -8.88 22.19 18.11
C LEU A 543 -10.11 22.71 17.33
N ARG A 544 -10.57 21.99 16.30
CA ARG A 544 -11.79 22.34 15.53
C ARG A 544 -13.09 22.07 16.29
N ILE A 545 -13.03 21.29 17.36
CA ILE A 545 -14.19 21.01 18.21
C ILE A 545 -14.48 22.27 19.03
N GLU A 546 -15.70 22.79 18.91
CA GLU A 546 -16.11 24.06 19.54
C GLU A 546 -16.10 23.95 21.07
N GLU A 547 -16.71 22.89 21.61
CA GLU A 547 -16.84 22.63 23.05
C GLU A 547 -15.65 21.86 23.66
N LEU A 548 -14.48 21.87 23.02
CA LEU A 548 -13.30 21.17 23.53
C LEU A 548 -12.88 21.71 24.91
N PRO A 549 -12.72 20.85 25.93
CA PRO A 549 -12.23 21.25 27.25
C PRO A 549 -10.97 22.12 27.18
N LYS A 550 -10.96 23.22 27.94
CA LYS A 550 -9.88 24.23 27.90
C LYS A 550 -8.49 23.62 28.08
N ALA A 551 -8.35 22.64 28.98
CA ALA A 551 -7.08 21.97 29.23
C ALA A 551 -6.55 21.21 27.99
N ILE A 552 -7.45 20.50 27.27
CA ILE A 552 -7.10 19.80 26.02
C ILE A 552 -6.75 20.85 24.95
N ARG A 553 -7.57 21.91 24.80
CA ARG A 553 -7.33 22.99 23.83
C ARG A 553 -5.95 23.61 24.00
N GLU A 554 -5.59 23.99 25.22
CA GLU A 554 -4.28 24.56 25.51
C GLU A 554 -3.14 23.58 25.23
N ALA A 555 -3.32 22.29 25.55
CA ALA A 555 -2.31 21.27 25.28
C ALA A 555 -2.12 21.03 23.77
N CYS A 556 -3.20 20.93 22.98
CA CYS A 556 -3.13 20.83 21.52
C CYS A 556 -2.42 22.05 20.91
N GLN A 557 -2.73 23.27 21.37
CA GLN A 557 -2.04 24.48 20.92
C GLN A 557 -0.53 24.44 21.23
N GLN A 558 -0.15 23.88 22.38
CA GLN A 558 1.26 23.69 22.73
C GLN A 558 1.96 22.67 21.83
N VAL A 559 1.31 21.57 21.46
CA VAL A 559 1.83 20.59 20.50
C VAL A 559 2.07 21.25 19.14
N VAL A 560 1.03 21.90 18.57
CA VAL A 560 1.13 22.58 17.26
C VAL A 560 2.21 23.66 17.28
N LYS A 561 2.29 24.47 18.35
CA LYS A 561 3.34 25.48 18.52
C LYS A 561 4.73 24.89 18.73
N GLY A 562 4.83 23.76 19.44
CA GLY A 562 6.08 23.06 19.73
C GLY A 562 6.73 22.47 18.48
N VAL A 563 5.92 21.87 17.60
CA VAL A 563 6.35 21.52 16.24
C VAL A 563 6.63 22.79 15.45
N GLY A 564 5.86 23.86 15.67
CA GLY A 564 6.09 25.16 15.05
C GLY A 564 5.85 25.13 13.55
N TYR A 565 4.87 24.34 13.11
CA TYR A 565 4.58 24.18 11.70
C TYR A 565 4.23 25.56 11.09
N PRO A 566 4.86 25.99 9.97
CA PRO A 566 4.59 27.29 9.40
C PRO A 566 3.10 27.39 9.02
N VAL A 567 2.48 28.56 9.24
CA VAL A 567 1.12 28.81 8.75
C VAL A 567 1.13 28.55 7.25
N GLN A 568 0.58 27.41 6.85
CA GLN A 568 0.37 27.14 5.45
C GLN A 568 -0.74 28.09 5.02
N ASN A 569 -0.47 28.94 4.03
CA ASN A 569 -1.57 29.52 3.28
C ASN A 569 -2.15 28.36 2.47
N GLU A 570 -3.11 27.64 3.04
CA GLU A 570 -3.74 26.43 2.47
C GLU A 570 -4.55 26.74 1.21
N ARG A 571 -4.41 27.92 0.62
CA ARG A 571 -5.12 28.30 -0.60
C ARG A 571 -4.45 27.66 -1.80
N LEU A 572 -5.22 26.91 -2.58
CA LEU A 572 -4.81 26.49 -3.90
C LEU A 572 -4.62 27.73 -4.77
N SER A 573 -3.37 27.98 -5.17
CA SER A 573 -2.99 29.13 -6.00
C SER A 573 -2.70 28.76 -7.46
N ARG A 574 -2.55 27.45 -7.74
CA ARG A 574 -2.28 26.91 -9.08
C ARG A 574 -3.34 25.88 -9.44
N PRO A 575 -3.72 25.75 -10.73
CA PRO A 575 -4.63 24.70 -11.17
C PRO A 575 -4.14 23.30 -10.73
N VAL A 576 -5.07 22.44 -10.34
CA VAL A 576 -4.80 21.02 -10.04
C VAL A 576 -4.92 20.23 -11.34
N LEU A 577 -3.83 19.58 -11.76
CA LEU A 577 -3.86 18.62 -12.86
C LEU A 577 -4.07 17.22 -12.28
N ILE A 578 -5.16 16.56 -12.67
CA ILE A 578 -5.43 15.17 -12.32
C ILE A 578 -5.23 14.33 -13.57
N THR A 579 -4.41 13.29 -13.47
CA THR A 579 -4.10 12.37 -14.57
C THR A 579 -4.50 10.94 -14.24
N SER A 580 -4.69 10.15 -15.29
CA SER A 580 -5.02 8.73 -15.27
C SER A 580 -4.40 8.06 -16.49
N ASP A 581 -3.89 6.85 -16.34
CA ASP A 581 -3.43 6.00 -17.44
C ASP A 581 -4.61 5.46 -18.26
N ARG A 582 -5.80 5.36 -17.65
CA ARG A 582 -7.02 4.85 -18.26
C ARG A 582 -8.04 5.95 -18.55
N PRO A 583 -8.90 5.77 -19.58
CA PRO A 583 -10.03 6.65 -19.79
C PRO A 583 -11.01 6.54 -18.62
N GLY A 584 -11.70 7.64 -18.34
CA GLY A 584 -12.62 7.72 -17.23
C GLY A 584 -13.03 9.16 -16.94
N ALA A 585 -13.37 9.41 -15.69
CA ALA A 585 -13.68 10.74 -15.19
C ALA A 585 -13.09 10.94 -13.79
N VAL A 586 -12.95 12.19 -13.39
CA VAL A 586 -12.62 12.57 -12.02
C VAL A 586 -13.92 12.92 -11.32
N LEU A 587 -14.20 12.21 -10.24
CA LEU A 587 -15.21 12.61 -9.26
C LEU A 587 -14.56 13.51 -8.23
N TRP A 588 -15.02 14.75 -8.04
CA TRP A 588 -14.35 15.71 -7.17
C TRP A 588 -15.29 16.68 -6.48
N GLY A 589 -14.82 17.19 -5.34
CA GLY A 589 -15.40 18.29 -4.57
C GLY A 589 -14.32 19.29 -4.16
N PHE A 590 -14.73 20.45 -3.67
CA PHE A 590 -13.82 21.46 -3.13
C PHE A 590 -14.03 21.62 -1.62
N ASN A 591 -12.98 21.99 -0.89
CA ASN A 591 -13.02 22.34 0.54
C ASN A 591 -13.91 21.43 1.40
N GLY A 592 -13.52 20.17 1.58
CA GLY A 592 -14.29 19.15 2.30
C GLY A 592 -15.39 18.52 1.44
N TRP A 593 -15.05 18.03 0.24
CA TRP A 593 -15.96 17.35 -0.69
C TRP A 593 -17.25 18.11 -1.07
N ARG A 594 -17.32 19.42 -0.84
CA ARG A 594 -18.49 20.22 -1.23
C ARG A 594 -18.60 20.31 -2.76
N MET A 595 -19.83 20.53 -3.23
CA MET A 595 -20.09 20.76 -4.66
C MET A 595 -19.31 21.99 -5.13
N PRO A 596 -18.38 21.85 -6.09
CA PRO A 596 -17.62 23.00 -6.56
C PRO A 596 -18.55 23.96 -7.32
N PRO A 597 -18.39 25.28 -7.16
CA PRO A 597 -19.10 26.26 -7.96
C PRO A 597 -18.85 26.01 -9.45
N LYS A 598 -19.88 26.27 -10.28
CA LYS A 598 -19.81 26.03 -11.73
C LYS A 598 -18.65 26.77 -12.40
N ASP A 599 -18.21 27.89 -11.83
CA ASP A 599 -17.05 28.65 -12.30
C ASP A 599 -15.72 27.87 -12.26
N LEU A 600 -15.64 26.81 -11.44
CA LEU A 600 -14.47 25.93 -11.36
C LEU A 600 -14.54 24.73 -12.32
N TRP A 601 -15.67 24.52 -13.00
CA TRP A 601 -15.94 23.28 -13.72
C TRP A 601 -15.16 23.21 -15.03
N PRO A 602 -14.29 22.21 -15.21
CA PRO A 602 -13.70 21.97 -16.53
C PRO A 602 -14.77 21.53 -17.54
N ALA A 603 -14.48 21.69 -18.83
CA ALA A 603 -15.45 21.40 -19.88
C ALA A 603 -15.91 19.93 -19.87
N GLY A 604 -17.24 19.72 -19.86
CA GLY A 604 -17.87 18.40 -19.78
C GLY A 604 -18.15 17.93 -18.35
N THR A 605 -17.83 18.75 -17.34
CA THR A 605 -18.24 18.47 -15.95
C THR A 605 -19.74 18.42 -15.84
N ARG A 606 -20.23 17.38 -15.17
CA ARG A 606 -21.62 17.22 -14.80
C ARG A 606 -21.72 16.99 -13.31
N VAL A 607 -22.87 17.30 -12.76
CA VAL A 607 -23.23 16.87 -11.41
C VAL A 607 -23.26 15.33 -11.40
N PHE A 608 -22.63 14.73 -10.41
CA PHE A 608 -22.68 13.31 -10.14
C PHE A 608 -23.19 13.12 -8.72
N GLN A 609 -24.24 12.30 -8.60
CA GLN A 609 -24.90 12.06 -7.32
C GLN A 609 -25.25 13.37 -6.59
N SER A 610 -25.64 14.40 -7.35
CA SER A 610 -26.25 15.64 -6.85
C SER A 610 -25.42 16.54 -5.94
N ARG A 611 -24.17 16.16 -5.66
CA ARG A 611 -23.31 16.88 -4.70
C ARG A 611 -21.84 16.93 -5.08
N LEU A 612 -21.44 16.19 -6.11
CA LEU A 612 -20.07 16.14 -6.60
C LEU A 612 -19.99 16.51 -8.07
N ALA A 613 -18.85 17.02 -8.48
CA ALA A 613 -18.55 17.24 -9.88
C ALA A 613 -17.90 15.99 -10.46
N LEU A 614 -18.43 15.48 -11.56
CA LEU A 614 -17.80 14.44 -12.36
C LEU A 614 -17.32 15.06 -13.68
N THR A 615 -16.02 15.11 -13.83
CA THR A 615 -15.36 15.72 -14.98
C THR A 615 -14.67 14.66 -15.83
N PRO A 616 -15.04 14.51 -17.11
CA PRO A 616 -14.38 13.56 -18.01
C PRO A 616 -12.89 13.83 -18.13
N LEU A 617 -12.10 12.76 -18.02
CA LEU A 617 -10.68 12.81 -18.31
C LEU A 617 -10.49 12.86 -19.84
N ARG A 618 -9.62 13.75 -20.31
CA ARG A 618 -9.35 13.93 -21.74
C ARG A 618 -7.98 13.40 -22.09
N LYS A 619 -7.82 12.86 -23.30
CA LYS A 619 -6.54 12.36 -23.78
C LYS A 619 -5.51 13.50 -23.80
N THR A 620 -4.36 13.27 -23.19
CA THR A 620 -3.23 14.20 -23.09
C THR A 620 -2.23 13.93 -24.22
N ARG A 621 -1.30 14.88 -24.45
CA ARG A 621 -0.27 14.75 -25.50
C ARG A 621 0.69 13.58 -25.25
N ASP A 622 0.84 13.17 -23.99
CA ASP A 622 1.79 12.12 -23.57
C ASP A 622 1.17 10.72 -23.54
N GLY A 623 -0.03 10.54 -24.13
CA GLY A 623 -0.68 9.24 -24.29
C GLY A 623 -1.63 8.82 -23.16
N GLY A 624 -1.58 9.46 -21.99
CA GLY A 624 -2.53 9.26 -20.88
C GLY A 624 -3.78 10.12 -20.97
N PHE A 625 -4.58 10.14 -19.91
CA PHE A 625 -5.77 10.98 -19.76
C PHE A 625 -5.60 11.96 -18.59
N GLY A 626 -6.23 13.12 -18.68
CA GLY A 626 -6.12 14.13 -17.63
C GLY A 626 -7.17 15.21 -17.72
N VAL A 627 -7.32 15.93 -16.62
CA VAL A 627 -8.10 17.15 -16.56
C VAL A 627 -7.46 18.15 -15.61
N GLN A 628 -7.53 19.42 -15.99
CA GLN A 628 -7.09 20.52 -15.15
C GLN A 628 -8.31 21.15 -14.48
N ILE A 629 -8.26 21.28 -13.16
CA ILE A 629 -9.24 21.98 -12.33
C ILE A 629 -8.63 23.31 -11.88
N GLY A 630 -9.37 24.40 -12.01
CA GLY A 630 -8.86 25.77 -11.84
C GLY A 630 -8.45 26.42 -13.18
N PRO A 631 -7.84 27.62 -13.15
CA PRO A 631 -7.18 28.29 -12.03
C PRO A 631 -8.13 28.70 -10.91
N PHE A 632 -7.58 28.81 -9.69
CA PHE A 632 -8.37 29.10 -8.50
C PHE A 632 -8.34 30.60 -8.17
N GLN A 633 -9.53 31.18 -8.13
CA GLN A 633 -9.83 32.50 -7.59
C GLN A 633 -10.85 32.31 -6.46
N PRO A 634 -11.09 33.32 -5.59
CA PRO A 634 -12.20 33.25 -4.64
C PRO A 634 -13.51 32.99 -5.38
N VAL A 635 -14.25 31.99 -4.95
CA VAL A 635 -15.52 31.56 -5.54
C VAL A 635 -16.66 31.82 -4.57
N VAL A 636 -17.87 32.02 -5.10
CA VAL A 636 -19.07 32.03 -4.27
C VAL A 636 -19.48 30.59 -4.01
N ASP A 637 -19.36 30.18 -2.76
CA ASP A 637 -19.90 28.89 -2.31
C ASP A 637 -21.42 29.01 -2.22
N ALA A 638 -22.13 28.23 -3.04
CA ALA A 638 -23.59 28.27 -3.12
C ALA A 638 -24.27 27.81 -1.81
N ALA A 639 -23.64 26.88 -1.08
CA ALA A 639 -24.17 26.37 0.18
C ALA A 639 -23.95 27.36 1.33
N LEU A 640 -22.81 28.06 1.35
CA LEU A 640 -22.51 29.05 2.40
C LEU A 640 -22.92 30.48 2.06
N GLN A 641 -23.37 30.74 0.83
CA GLN A 641 -23.71 32.06 0.30
C GLN A 641 -22.65 33.15 0.54
N LYS A 642 -21.37 32.77 0.53
CA LYS A 642 -20.24 33.70 0.74
C LYS A 642 -19.08 33.41 -0.20
N LYS A 643 -18.25 34.43 -0.42
CA LYS A 643 -16.97 34.26 -1.12
C LYS A 643 -16.01 33.50 -0.23
N VAL A 644 -15.49 32.38 -0.74
CA VAL A 644 -14.49 31.54 -0.09
C VAL A 644 -13.29 31.35 -1.01
N TYR A 645 -12.12 31.10 -0.43
CA TYR A 645 -10.98 30.63 -1.20
C TYR A 645 -11.13 29.13 -1.48
N VAL A 646 -10.54 28.66 -2.58
CA VAL A 646 -10.38 27.22 -2.78
C VAL A 646 -9.13 26.80 -2.04
N ASP A 647 -9.31 26.08 -0.95
CA ASP A 647 -8.24 25.61 -0.08
C ASP A 647 -7.82 24.17 -0.45
N GLU A 648 -8.76 23.38 -0.97
CA GLU A 648 -8.45 22.01 -1.42
C GLU A 648 -9.38 21.51 -2.54
N ILE A 649 -8.85 20.58 -3.34
CA ILE A 649 -9.62 19.72 -4.24
C ILE A 649 -9.55 18.30 -3.68
N ASN A 650 -10.70 17.73 -3.34
CA ASN A 650 -10.85 16.33 -3.00
C ASN A 650 -11.35 15.58 -4.23
N TYR A 651 -10.76 14.45 -4.58
CA TYR A 651 -11.13 13.73 -5.79
C TYR A 651 -10.90 12.22 -5.71
N ARG A 652 -11.57 11.49 -6.59
CA ARG A 652 -11.35 10.09 -6.93
C ARG A 652 -11.33 9.96 -8.45
N VAL A 653 -10.48 9.09 -8.97
CA VAL A 653 -10.53 8.73 -10.40
C VAL A 653 -11.50 7.58 -10.56
N VAL A 654 -12.50 7.76 -11.43
CA VAL A 654 -13.47 6.73 -11.81
C VAL A 654 -13.10 6.27 -13.21
N THR A 655 -12.65 5.02 -13.34
CA THR A 655 -12.29 4.44 -14.64
C THR A 655 -13.54 4.11 -15.46
N ALA A 656 -13.40 3.92 -16.78
CA ALA A 656 -14.51 3.65 -17.68
C ALA A 656 -15.34 2.39 -17.32
N ASP A 657 -14.76 1.45 -16.58
CA ASP A 657 -15.44 0.26 -16.02
C ASP A 657 -16.16 0.53 -14.69
N GLY A 658 -16.24 1.80 -14.25
CA GLY A 658 -16.95 2.23 -13.04
C GLY A 658 -16.17 2.02 -11.74
N LYS A 659 -14.96 1.44 -11.79
CA LYS A 659 -14.12 1.30 -10.59
C LYS A 659 -13.62 2.66 -10.13
N THR A 660 -13.70 2.88 -8.82
CA THR A 660 -13.29 4.13 -8.20
C THR A 660 -11.98 3.92 -7.46
N GLY A 661 -10.97 4.75 -7.75
CA GLY A 661 -9.71 4.76 -7.02
C GLY A 661 -9.80 5.47 -5.67
N ASP A 662 -8.69 5.48 -4.94
CA ASP A 662 -8.61 6.07 -3.61
C ASP A 662 -9.00 7.55 -3.58
N THR A 663 -9.51 7.97 -2.42
CA THR A 663 -9.75 9.37 -2.14
C THR A 663 -8.41 10.09 -2.07
N ARG A 664 -8.25 11.10 -2.92
CA ARG A 664 -7.09 11.98 -2.95
C ARG A 664 -7.53 13.38 -2.59
N ARG A 665 -6.61 14.13 -1.98
CA ARG A 665 -6.83 15.52 -1.60
C ARG A 665 -5.62 16.34 -1.99
N VAL A 666 -5.87 17.47 -2.62
CA VAL A 666 -4.83 18.40 -3.09
C VAL A 666 -5.07 19.73 -2.39
N ARG A 667 -4.19 20.09 -1.46
CA ARG A 667 -4.15 21.41 -0.77
C ARG A 667 -3.15 22.37 -1.41
N GLN A 668 -2.27 21.85 -2.26
CA GLN A 668 -1.22 22.63 -2.92
C GLN A 668 -1.05 22.17 -4.36
N GLY A 669 -0.94 23.11 -5.31
CA GLY A 669 -0.74 22.80 -6.73
C GLY A 669 0.68 22.33 -7.09
N LYS A 670 1.31 21.55 -6.20
CA LYS A 670 2.61 20.91 -6.40
C LYS A 670 2.42 19.39 -6.37
N GLU A 671 3.24 18.70 -7.13
CA GLU A 671 3.34 17.24 -7.10
C GLU A 671 3.83 16.68 -5.76
N TYR A 672 4.61 17.48 -5.04
CA TYR A 672 5.08 17.17 -3.70
C TYR A 672 5.16 18.46 -2.88
N LEU A 673 5.09 18.33 -1.56
CA LEU A 673 5.38 19.38 -0.61
C LEU A 673 6.71 19.10 0.07
N ILE A 674 7.53 20.14 0.20
CA ILE A 674 8.68 20.15 1.10
C ILE A 674 8.57 21.41 1.95
N VAL A 675 8.56 21.23 3.27
CA VAL A 675 8.66 22.31 4.24
C VAL A 675 10.01 22.22 4.91
N SER A 676 10.87 23.20 4.68
CA SER A 676 12.25 23.24 5.20
C SER A 676 12.53 24.46 6.08
N LYS A 677 11.51 25.29 6.32
CA LYS A 677 11.57 26.51 7.13
C LYS A 677 10.71 26.36 8.37
N PHE A 678 11.28 25.72 9.39
CA PHE A 678 10.69 25.64 10.72
C PHE A 678 11.29 26.70 11.65
N PRO A 679 10.54 27.12 12.69
CA PRO A 679 11.07 27.99 13.75
C PRO A 679 12.34 27.43 14.36
N ALA A 680 13.21 28.32 14.80
CA ALA A 680 14.50 27.95 15.37
C ALA A 680 14.40 27.16 16.68
N ALA A 681 13.22 26.99 17.29
CA ALA A 681 12.99 26.13 18.45
C ALA A 681 12.33 24.77 18.09
N SER A 682 11.85 24.62 16.85
CA SER A 682 11.20 23.40 16.39
C SER A 682 12.17 22.20 16.41
N PRO A 683 11.67 21.00 16.78
CA PRO A 683 12.38 19.76 16.54
C PRO A 683 12.37 19.38 15.05
N LEU A 684 11.36 19.78 14.25
CA LEU A 684 11.35 19.50 12.82
C LEU A 684 12.37 20.38 12.10
N VAL A 685 13.22 19.75 11.29
CA VAL A 685 14.22 20.40 10.44
C VAL A 685 13.69 20.57 9.03
N ILE A 686 13.06 19.52 8.52
CA ILE A 686 12.44 19.42 7.20
C ILE A 686 11.39 18.32 7.25
N GLU A 687 10.33 18.46 6.48
CA GLU A 687 9.45 17.35 6.09
C GLU A 687 9.11 17.51 4.62
N GLY A 688 8.79 16.39 3.99
CA GLY A 688 8.12 16.43 2.70
C GLY A 688 7.37 15.16 2.38
N HIS A 689 6.44 15.29 1.46
CA HIS A 689 5.56 14.22 1.03
C HIS A 689 5.00 14.46 -0.38
N THR A 690 4.66 13.39 -1.08
CA THR A 690 4.10 13.43 -2.44
C THR A 690 2.57 13.36 -2.46
N GLN A 691 1.94 13.37 -3.64
CA GLN A 691 0.49 13.26 -3.78
C GLN A 691 -0.08 11.99 -3.10
N GLY A 692 -1.20 12.14 -2.41
CA GLY A 692 -1.84 11.07 -1.62
C GLY A 692 -1.48 11.08 -0.13
N MET A 693 -0.41 11.80 0.23
CA MET A 693 0.10 11.90 1.59
C MET A 693 -0.21 13.25 2.28
N GLY A 694 -1.22 13.98 1.77
CA GLY A 694 -1.59 15.29 2.32
C GLY A 694 -2.05 15.21 3.79
N ASP A 695 -1.71 16.25 4.55
CA ASP A 695 -1.81 16.36 6.02
C ASP A 695 -0.81 15.50 6.80
N SER A 696 0.22 14.97 6.14
CA SER A 696 1.43 14.51 6.84
C SER A 696 2.30 15.72 7.20
N ARG A 697 2.78 15.76 8.43
CA ARG A 697 3.45 16.91 9.06
C ARG A 697 4.79 16.50 9.69
N GLY A 698 5.25 15.28 9.41
CA GLY A 698 6.61 14.81 9.63
C GLY A 698 6.84 14.04 10.93
N LEU A 699 5.83 13.89 11.79
CA LEU A 699 5.87 13.02 12.97
C LEU A 699 4.50 12.40 13.21
N SER A 700 4.44 11.07 13.24
CA SER A 700 3.28 10.32 13.70
C SER A 700 3.38 9.99 15.20
N ILE A 701 2.26 9.56 15.77
CA ILE A 701 2.14 9.08 17.14
C ILE A 701 1.23 7.84 17.16
N TYR A 702 1.52 6.89 18.06
CA TYR A 702 0.69 5.72 18.27
C TYR A 702 -0.63 6.10 18.95
N GLN A 703 -1.74 5.82 18.27
CA GLN A 703 -3.10 6.01 18.74
C GLN A 703 -3.98 4.85 18.19
N PRO A 704 -3.81 3.62 18.71
CA PRO A 704 -4.61 2.47 18.29
C PRO A 704 -6.07 2.62 18.75
N PRO A 705 -6.99 1.87 18.13
CA PRO A 705 -8.24 1.53 18.80
C PRO A 705 -7.95 0.93 20.18
N ALA A 706 -8.72 1.31 21.22
CA ALA A 706 -8.44 0.91 22.60
C ALA A 706 -8.31 -0.62 22.80
N TYR A 707 -9.06 -1.43 22.03
CA TYR A 707 -8.99 -2.89 22.09
C TYR A 707 -7.76 -3.50 21.40
N LYS A 708 -7.05 -2.73 20.56
CA LYS A 708 -5.78 -3.11 19.93
C LYS A 708 -4.55 -2.59 20.70
N PHE A 709 -4.75 -1.85 21.80
CA PHE A 709 -3.64 -1.38 22.62
C PHE A 709 -2.83 -2.57 23.14
N THR A 710 -1.52 -2.52 22.93
CA THR A 710 -0.59 -3.57 23.36
C THR A 710 0.30 -3.06 24.49
N THR A 711 0.40 -3.84 25.56
CA THR A 711 1.20 -3.51 26.74
C THR A 711 2.71 -3.47 26.46
N SER A 712 3.18 -4.05 25.34
CA SER A 712 4.58 -3.93 24.93
C SER A 712 5.00 -2.48 24.66
N TYR A 713 4.06 -1.58 24.34
CA TYR A 713 4.30 -0.15 24.17
C TYR A 713 4.88 0.49 25.44
N GLN A 714 4.50 0.00 26.62
CA GLN A 714 4.94 0.52 27.92
C GLN A 714 6.45 0.30 28.19
N ALA A 715 7.13 -0.49 27.35
CA ALA A 715 8.58 -0.64 27.43
C ALA A 715 9.34 0.60 26.96
N LEU A 716 8.74 1.42 26.09
CA LEU A 716 9.34 2.63 25.53
C LEU A 716 9.59 3.69 26.61
N LYS A 717 10.67 4.45 26.45
CA LYS A 717 10.94 5.63 27.26
C LYS A 717 9.83 6.67 27.14
N PHE A 718 9.27 6.84 25.95
CA PHE A 718 8.15 7.75 25.71
C PHE A 718 6.93 7.42 26.57
N ALA A 719 6.52 6.14 26.61
CA ALA A 719 5.41 5.72 27.48
C ALA A 719 5.72 6.01 28.95
N LYS A 720 6.92 5.62 29.42
CA LYS A 720 7.32 5.81 30.84
C LYS A 720 7.39 7.26 31.30
N ASP A 721 7.76 8.18 30.40
CA ASP A 721 7.97 9.60 30.72
C ASP A 721 6.73 10.47 30.44
N THR A 722 5.65 9.90 29.92
CA THR A 722 4.42 10.62 29.59
C THR A 722 3.20 9.95 30.20
N GLN A 723 2.03 10.57 30.09
CA GLN A 723 0.73 9.96 30.43
C GLN A 723 -0.05 9.50 29.18
N TRP A 724 0.67 9.19 28.10
CA TRP A 724 0.04 8.82 26.84
C TRP A 724 -0.50 7.40 26.87
N ASP A 725 0.24 6.44 27.45
CA ASP A 725 -0.20 5.05 27.48
C ASP A 725 -1.35 4.82 28.46
N GLU A 726 -1.41 5.51 29.61
CA GLU A 726 -2.60 5.42 30.47
C GLU A 726 -3.84 6.02 29.80
N PHE A 727 -3.68 7.08 29.00
CA PHE A 727 -4.74 7.58 28.14
C PHE A 727 -5.20 6.53 27.13
N LEU A 728 -4.28 5.90 26.40
CA LEU A 728 -4.61 4.87 25.40
C LEU A 728 -5.24 3.62 26.01
N ALA A 729 -4.79 3.22 27.21
CA ALA A 729 -5.27 2.05 27.91
C ALA A 729 -6.64 2.25 28.57
N LYS A 730 -7.09 3.50 28.76
CA LYS A 730 -8.39 3.78 29.36
C LYS A 730 -9.51 3.40 28.40
N ILE A 731 -10.38 2.51 28.86
CA ILE A 731 -11.49 1.99 28.07
C ILE A 731 -12.55 3.09 27.86
N PRO A 732 -12.92 3.41 26.61
CA PRO A 732 -14.05 4.26 26.28
C PRO A 732 -15.37 3.72 26.84
N GLU A 733 -16.11 4.58 27.53
CA GLU A 733 -17.48 4.28 27.97
C GLU A 733 -18.48 5.10 27.19
N PHE A 734 -19.32 4.44 26.38
CA PHE A 734 -20.38 5.12 25.65
C PHE A 734 -21.48 5.61 26.59
N ARG A 735 -21.86 6.88 26.48
CA ARG A 735 -22.99 7.51 27.17
C ARG A 735 -24.09 7.86 26.17
N ARG A 736 -25.33 7.45 26.48
CA ARG A 736 -26.51 7.81 25.70
C ARG A 736 -26.98 9.21 26.12
N THR A 737 -26.94 10.17 25.20
CA THR A 737 -27.39 11.57 25.38
C THR A 737 -28.50 11.97 24.40
N ALA A 738 -28.88 11.05 23.51
CA ALA A 738 -29.92 11.23 22.50
C ALA A 738 -30.83 9.99 22.38
N ASP A 739 -31.95 10.13 21.68
CA ASP A 739 -32.92 9.05 21.48
C ASP A 739 -32.62 8.17 20.28
N VAL A 740 -31.84 8.70 19.34
CA VAL A 740 -31.47 8.00 18.11
C VAL A 740 -29.97 7.81 18.04
N LEU A 741 -29.54 6.60 17.69
CA LEU A 741 -28.15 6.26 17.40
C LEU A 741 -27.97 5.98 15.91
N LEU A 742 -27.05 6.69 15.25
CA LEU A 742 -26.58 6.39 13.90
C LEU A 742 -25.30 5.55 13.96
N VAL A 743 -25.33 4.38 13.33
CA VAL A 743 -24.23 3.40 13.27
C VAL A 743 -24.19 2.74 11.89
N GLY A 744 -23.13 2.00 11.58
CA GLY A 744 -23.00 1.32 10.28
C GLY A 744 -21.93 1.96 9.40
N GLN A 745 -21.82 1.45 8.18
CA GLN A 745 -20.89 1.99 7.19
C GLN A 745 -21.21 3.45 6.85
N MET A 746 -22.48 3.86 7.02
CA MET A 746 -22.94 5.22 6.77
C MET A 746 -22.08 6.26 7.48
N VAL A 747 -21.55 5.91 8.65
CA VAL A 747 -20.80 6.84 9.48
C VAL A 747 -19.43 7.17 8.88
N THR A 748 -18.87 6.24 8.11
CA THR A 748 -17.65 6.43 7.34
C THR A 748 -17.90 6.90 5.91
N ASP A 749 -19.16 6.94 5.47
CA ASP A 749 -19.55 7.47 4.17
C ASP A 749 -19.90 8.97 4.31
N PRO A 750 -19.01 9.91 3.88
CA PRO A 750 -19.25 11.35 4.01
C PRO A 750 -20.52 11.83 3.27
N MET A 751 -21.09 10.92 2.52
CA MET A 751 -22.22 11.07 1.66
C MET A 751 -23.56 10.67 2.25
N THR A 752 -23.59 9.92 3.33
CA THR A 752 -24.86 9.41 3.88
C THR A 752 -25.29 10.23 5.09
N ILE A 753 -24.37 10.46 6.04
CA ILE A 753 -24.68 11.17 7.29
C ILE A 753 -25.36 12.52 7.08
N PRO A 754 -24.91 13.43 6.19
CA PRO A 754 -25.55 14.74 6.06
C PRO A 754 -27.05 14.66 5.74
N TYR A 755 -27.48 13.69 4.93
CA TYR A 755 -28.89 13.53 4.54
C TYR A 755 -29.74 12.95 5.67
N VAL A 756 -29.22 11.93 6.37
CA VAL A 756 -29.90 11.32 7.53
C VAL A 756 -29.98 12.34 8.67
N ALA A 757 -28.88 13.00 9.00
CA ALA A 757 -28.79 14.04 10.03
C ALA A 757 -29.75 15.20 9.75
N LYS A 758 -29.79 15.70 8.50
CA LYS A 758 -30.72 16.75 8.11
C LYS A 758 -32.18 16.29 8.28
N ALA A 759 -32.53 15.10 7.81
CA ALA A 759 -33.89 14.58 7.94
C ALA A 759 -34.32 14.41 9.41
N LEU A 760 -33.41 14.02 10.31
CA LEU A 760 -33.67 13.95 11.74
C LEU A 760 -33.84 15.35 12.37
N ASN A 761 -32.98 16.30 12.01
CA ASN A 761 -33.06 17.69 12.46
C ASN A 761 -34.37 18.37 12.01
N ASP A 762 -34.78 18.17 10.75
CA ASP A 762 -36.04 18.70 10.22
C ASP A 762 -37.26 18.12 10.98
N ASN A 763 -37.11 16.92 11.56
CA ASN A 763 -38.08 16.28 12.45
C ASN A 763 -37.88 16.58 13.95
N LYS A 764 -36.94 17.49 14.29
CA LYS A 764 -36.59 17.89 15.67
C LYS A 764 -36.16 16.71 16.55
N ILE A 765 -35.50 15.72 15.96
CA ILE A 765 -35.01 14.55 16.67
C ILE A 765 -33.56 14.75 17.07
N LYS A 766 -33.27 14.58 18.36
CA LYS A 766 -31.89 14.52 18.86
C LYS A 766 -31.28 13.17 18.54
N PHE A 767 -30.06 13.14 18.01
CA PHE A 767 -29.35 11.91 17.65
C PHE A 767 -27.87 11.97 18.00
N GLN A 768 -27.25 10.80 18.14
CA GLN A 768 -25.81 10.58 18.32
C GLN A 768 -25.27 9.81 17.11
N VAL A 769 -24.03 10.09 16.71
CA VAL A 769 -23.37 9.41 15.59
C VAL A 769 -22.11 8.73 16.10
N LEU A 770 -21.99 7.42 15.91
CA LEU A 770 -20.81 6.67 16.36
C LEU A 770 -19.66 6.81 15.36
N TRP A 771 -18.99 7.98 15.29
CA TRP A 771 -18.01 8.33 14.24
C TRP A 771 -16.83 7.39 14.11
N ASP A 772 -16.33 6.89 15.24
CA ASP A 772 -15.22 5.94 15.27
C ASP A 772 -15.69 4.64 15.93
N PRO A 773 -16.36 3.75 15.16
CA PRO A 773 -16.72 2.45 15.66
C PRO A 773 -15.49 1.60 15.98
N ALA A 774 -14.25 1.96 15.62
CA ALA A 774 -13.08 1.25 16.13
C ALA A 774 -12.81 1.59 17.61
N VAL A 775 -13.10 2.81 18.06
CA VAL A 775 -13.00 3.18 19.49
C VAL A 775 -13.98 2.37 20.36
N PHE A 776 -15.16 2.03 19.81
CA PHE A 776 -16.25 1.38 20.55
C PHE A 776 -16.63 -0.03 20.06
N GLY A 777 -16.00 -0.55 19.01
CA GLY A 777 -16.58 -1.61 18.16
C GLY A 777 -16.72 -2.96 18.84
N TYR A 778 -15.92 -3.21 19.87
CA TYR A 778 -16.07 -4.39 20.72
C TYR A 778 -17.26 -4.29 21.70
N GLN A 779 -17.98 -3.16 21.72
CA GLN A 779 -19.09 -2.89 22.63
C GLN A 779 -20.45 -2.68 21.92
N PHE A 780 -20.60 -2.97 20.62
CA PHE A 780 -21.89 -2.75 19.91
C PHE A 780 -23.08 -3.33 20.68
N LYS A 781 -23.02 -4.58 21.11
CA LYS A 781 -24.04 -5.19 21.97
C LYS A 781 -24.42 -4.35 23.19
N LYS A 782 -23.41 -3.87 23.95
CA LYS A 782 -23.61 -3.04 25.15
C LYS A 782 -24.19 -1.66 24.81
N ILE A 783 -23.73 -1.05 23.72
CA ILE A 783 -24.18 0.26 23.25
C ILE A 783 -25.63 0.19 22.80
N LEU A 784 -25.96 -0.75 21.90
CA LEU A 784 -27.31 -0.95 21.39
C LEU A 784 -28.30 -1.25 22.52
N ALA A 785 -27.91 -2.04 23.53
CA ALA A 785 -28.76 -2.31 24.69
C ALA A 785 -29.23 -1.03 25.42
N ARG A 786 -28.47 0.07 25.38
CA ARG A 786 -28.86 1.36 25.98
C ARG A 786 -30.00 2.06 25.23
N PHE A 787 -30.26 1.67 23.97
CA PHE A 787 -31.35 2.20 23.15
C PHE A 787 -32.59 1.29 23.13
N ALA A 788 -32.53 0.09 23.71
CA ALA A 788 -33.54 -0.95 23.48
C ALA A 788 -34.93 -0.66 24.09
N LYS A 789 -35.03 0.21 25.10
CA LYS A 789 -36.31 0.48 25.80
C LYS A 789 -37.04 1.70 25.24
N ASP A 790 -36.33 2.82 25.14
CA ASP A 790 -36.91 4.14 24.88
C ASP A 790 -36.12 4.91 23.79
N GLY A 791 -35.36 4.21 22.94
CA GLY A 791 -34.58 4.81 21.86
C GLY A 791 -34.73 4.03 20.56
N CYS A 792 -34.03 4.46 19.51
CA CYS A 792 -33.94 3.72 18.27
C CYS A 792 -32.55 3.78 17.65
N VAL A 793 -32.27 2.81 16.78
CA VAL A 793 -31.00 2.65 16.08
C VAL A 793 -31.26 2.72 14.58
N ILE A 794 -30.43 3.45 13.86
CA ILE A 794 -30.47 3.55 12.40
C ILE A 794 -29.13 3.02 11.87
N THR A 795 -29.19 2.04 10.97
CA THR A 795 -28.02 1.43 10.30
C THR A 795 -28.27 1.27 8.80
N ASP A 796 -27.21 1.27 8.00
CA ASP A 796 -27.23 1.00 6.55
C ASP A 796 -26.63 -0.36 6.20
N SER A 797 -26.21 -1.10 7.22
CA SER A 797 -25.45 -2.33 7.07
C SER A 797 -25.76 -3.29 8.22
N VAL A 798 -25.75 -4.58 7.90
CA VAL A 798 -25.78 -5.68 8.87
C VAL A 798 -24.64 -6.64 8.49
N GLY A 799 -23.59 -6.72 9.30
CA GLY A 799 -22.42 -7.59 9.03
C GLY A 799 -22.54 -8.97 9.71
N ALA A 800 -21.70 -9.94 9.33
CA ALA A 800 -21.69 -11.27 9.96
C ALA A 800 -20.91 -11.28 11.30
N SER A 801 -20.02 -10.31 11.49
CA SER A 801 -19.25 -10.11 12.70
C SER A 801 -19.08 -8.62 12.96
N SER A 802 -19.12 -8.23 14.23
CA SER A 802 -18.89 -6.86 14.68
C SER A 802 -17.45 -6.60 15.10
N MET A 803 -16.60 -7.64 15.18
CA MET A 803 -15.22 -7.48 15.65
C MET A 803 -14.38 -6.64 14.67
N GLY A 804 -14.27 -5.34 14.98
CA GLY A 804 -13.43 -4.39 14.24
C GLY A 804 -14.03 -3.86 12.93
N GLN A 805 -15.33 -4.08 12.66
CA GLN A 805 -16.01 -3.53 11.49
C GLN A 805 -16.83 -2.27 11.83
N ASN A 806 -17.06 -1.40 10.84
CA ASN A 806 -17.79 -0.14 11.01
C ASN A 806 -19.29 -0.31 11.32
N SER A 807 -19.80 -1.55 11.36
CA SER A 807 -21.22 -1.87 11.48
C SER A 807 -21.50 -2.90 12.58
N PRO A 808 -22.67 -2.81 13.24
CA PRO A 808 -23.14 -3.87 14.14
C PRO A 808 -23.36 -5.18 13.38
N SER A 809 -23.12 -6.31 14.05
CA SER A 809 -23.40 -7.63 13.45
C SER A 809 -24.89 -7.96 13.46
N SER A 810 -25.31 -8.94 12.66
CA SER A 810 -26.66 -9.49 12.74
C SER A 810 -26.99 -10.07 14.11
N GLU A 811 -26.00 -10.57 14.85
CA GLU A 811 -26.16 -11.05 16.22
C GLU A 811 -26.41 -9.90 17.21
N ASP A 812 -25.65 -8.81 17.09
CA ASP A 812 -25.82 -7.62 17.93
C ASP A 812 -27.22 -7.01 17.76
N LEU A 813 -27.68 -6.90 16.51
CA LEU A 813 -29.02 -6.40 16.18
C LEU A 813 -30.12 -7.37 16.61
N THR A 814 -29.86 -8.69 16.56
CA THR A 814 -30.80 -9.71 17.05
C THR A 814 -30.99 -9.59 18.56
N ASP A 815 -29.89 -9.46 19.33
CA ASP A 815 -29.95 -9.25 20.78
C ASP A 815 -30.63 -7.92 21.13
N TYR A 816 -30.37 -6.87 20.36
CA TYR A 816 -31.03 -5.57 20.50
C TYR A 816 -32.56 -5.67 20.35
N LEU A 817 -33.04 -6.38 19.32
CA LEU A 817 -34.48 -6.62 19.11
C LEU A 817 -35.08 -7.60 20.14
N ASP A 818 -34.33 -8.61 20.60
CA ASP A 818 -34.75 -9.50 21.70
C ASP A 818 -34.93 -8.72 23.03
N ARG A 819 -34.28 -7.55 23.17
CA ARG A 819 -34.46 -6.64 24.31
C ARG A 819 -35.63 -5.66 24.15
N GLY A 820 -36.31 -5.65 23.01
CA GLY A 820 -37.42 -4.75 22.70
C GLY A 820 -37.02 -3.54 21.84
N GLY A 821 -35.84 -3.57 21.22
CA GLY A 821 -35.32 -2.46 20.46
C GLY A 821 -36.14 -2.05 19.24
N SER A 822 -35.86 -0.84 18.79
CA SER A 822 -36.43 -0.21 17.59
C SER A 822 -35.34 0.07 16.55
N LEU A 823 -35.52 -0.42 15.32
CA LEU A 823 -34.45 -0.43 14.30
C LEU A 823 -34.92 0.09 12.92
N LEU A 824 -34.15 0.99 12.31
CA LEU A 824 -34.20 1.25 10.86
C LEU A 824 -32.98 0.62 10.19
N ILE A 825 -33.22 -0.15 9.14
CA ILE A 825 -32.20 -0.60 8.18
C ILE A 825 -32.51 0.04 6.82
N ALA A 826 -31.56 0.76 6.23
CA ALA A 826 -31.67 1.28 4.86
C ALA A 826 -30.51 0.75 4.00
N ALA A 827 -30.76 -0.33 3.27
CA ALA A 827 -29.73 -1.08 2.55
C ALA A 827 -30.27 -1.69 1.24
N GLN A 828 -29.39 -2.08 0.33
CA GLN A 828 -29.70 -2.69 -0.98
C GLN A 828 -28.80 -3.90 -1.25
N SER A 829 -29.00 -4.61 -2.37
CA SER A 829 -28.12 -5.68 -2.89
C SER A 829 -28.03 -6.92 -2.00
N PHE A 830 -29.16 -7.36 -1.45
CA PHE A 830 -29.18 -8.38 -0.40
C PHE A 830 -28.98 -9.82 -0.91
N GLU A 831 -29.23 -10.11 -2.18
CA GLU A 831 -29.05 -11.46 -2.74
C GLU A 831 -27.57 -11.85 -2.87
N GLN A 832 -26.68 -10.87 -3.07
CA GLN A 832 -25.25 -11.09 -3.31
C GLN A 832 -24.44 -11.39 -2.05
N SER A 833 -24.96 -11.08 -0.85
CA SER A 833 -24.23 -11.24 0.41
C SER A 833 -24.70 -12.41 1.29
N ASN A 834 -25.95 -12.86 1.22
CA ASN A 834 -26.49 -14.11 1.81
C ASN A 834 -26.11 -14.52 3.26
N ILE A 835 -25.53 -13.67 4.11
CA ILE A 835 -25.09 -14.00 5.49
C ILE A 835 -26.04 -13.59 6.65
N HIS A 836 -27.21 -12.99 6.39
CA HIS A 836 -28.05 -12.35 7.45
C HIS A 836 -29.51 -12.79 7.52
N ARG A 837 -29.84 -13.97 6.97
CA ARG A 837 -31.23 -14.46 6.83
C ARG A 837 -31.98 -14.52 8.16
N ASP A 838 -31.33 -14.85 9.27
CA ASP A 838 -32.01 -15.10 10.54
C ASP A 838 -32.60 -13.84 11.18
N LEU A 839 -31.86 -12.72 11.23
CA LEU A 839 -32.38 -11.44 11.74
C LEU A 839 -33.62 -11.00 10.94
N LEU A 840 -33.51 -11.01 9.62
CA LEU A 840 -34.56 -10.53 8.72
C LEU A 840 -35.77 -11.47 8.71
N GLN A 841 -35.57 -12.79 8.70
CA GLN A 841 -36.67 -13.76 8.74
C GLN A 841 -37.36 -13.79 10.11
N LYS A 842 -36.59 -13.70 11.20
CA LYS A 842 -37.13 -13.74 12.58
C LYS A 842 -37.94 -12.49 12.89
N TYR A 843 -37.41 -11.30 12.61
CA TYR A 843 -38.04 -10.04 13.05
C TYR A 843 -38.79 -9.31 11.96
N LEU A 844 -38.29 -9.30 10.72
CA LEU A 844 -38.91 -8.62 9.59
C LEU A 844 -39.87 -9.51 8.78
N ARG A 845 -39.89 -10.82 9.06
CA ARG A 845 -40.60 -11.83 8.25
C ARG A 845 -40.26 -11.69 6.76
N PHE A 846 -39.04 -11.27 6.49
CA PHE A 846 -38.55 -10.92 5.17
C PHE A 846 -38.51 -12.15 4.26
N GLY A 847 -39.09 -12.03 3.08
CA GLY A 847 -38.86 -12.91 1.95
C GLY A 847 -38.30 -12.11 0.79
N TYR A 848 -37.12 -12.48 0.32
CA TYR A 848 -36.54 -11.92 -0.91
C TYR A 848 -37.42 -12.23 -2.11
N VAL A 849 -37.49 -11.30 -3.06
CA VAL A 849 -38.21 -11.47 -4.34
C VAL A 849 -37.26 -11.24 -5.51
N ASP A 850 -36.63 -10.06 -5.60
CA ASP A 850 -35.74 -9.67 -6.70
C ASP A 850 -34.91 -8.42 -6.30
N ASP A 851 -33.86 -8.08 -7.05
CA ASP A 851 -33.12 -6.81 -6.96
C ASP A 851 -33.43 -6.00 -8.25
N GLU A 852 -34.45 -5.15 -8.18
CA GLU A 852 -34.99 -4.41 -9.32
C GLU A 852 -34.07 -3.26 -9.71
N LYS A 853 -33.60 -3.25 -10.95
CA LYS A 853 -32.71 -2.21 -11.51
C LYS A 853 -33.48 -1.15 -12.29
N GLU A 854 -34.69 -1.47 -12.73
CA GLU A 854 -35.58 -0.58 -13.46
C GLU A 854 -36.80 -0.24 -12.58
N PHE A 855 -36.63 0.77 -11.74
CA PHE A 855 -37.66 1.21 -10.79
C PHE A 855 -38.11 2.65 -11.08
N GLY A 856 -39.43 2.87 -11.06
CA GLY A 856 -40.07 4.17 -11.18
C GLY A 856 -40.19 4.89 -9.82
N ALA A 857 -41.32 5.56 -9.58
CA ALA A 857 -41.57 6.14 -8.27
C ALA A 857 -41.86 5.06 -7.22
N LEU A 858 -41.49 5.34 -5.98
CA LEU A 858 -41.85 4.54 -4.81
C LEU A 858 -42.95 5.28 -4.04
N SER A 859 -43.75 4.53 -3.28
CA SER A 859 -44.80 5.12 -2.44
C SER A 859 -44.82 4.49 -1.05
N CYS A 860 -45.07 5.30 -0.03
CA CYS A 860 -45.41 4.83 1.31
C CYS A 860 -46.71 5.49 1.80
N LYS A 861 -47.51 4.77 2.60
CA LYS A 861 -48.70 5.35 3.23
C LYS A 861 -48.30 6.12 4.48
N THR A 862 -48.65 7.40 4.54
CA THR A 862 -48.47 8.22 5.75
C THR A 862 -49.35 7.72 6.89
N ARG A 863 -49.08 8.15 8.12
CA ARG A 863 -49.93 7.87 9.29
C ARG A 863 -51.40 8.25 9.10
N LYS A 864 -51.68 9.25 8.24
CA LYS A 864 -53.05 9.69 7.90
C LYS A 864 -53.71 8.84 6.80
N GLY A 865 -52.97 7.94 6.15
CA GLY A 865 -53.43 7.10 5.06
C GLY A 865 -53.15 7.67 3.67
N ASP A 866 -52.71 8.92 3.56
CA ASP A 866 -52.38 9.56 2.30
C ASP A 866 -51.08 8.97 1.71
N PRO A 867 -50.98 8.81 0.37
CA PRO A 867 -49.75 8.35 -0.27
C PRO A 867 -48.67 9.45 -0.24
N LEU A 868 -47.47 9.09 0.19
CA LEU A 868 -46.23 9.84 -0.03
C LEU A 868 -45.46 9.15 -1.16
N THR A 869 -45.46 9.78 -2.33
CA THR A 869 -44.74 9.28 -3.53
C THR A 869 -43.41 10.00 -3.67
N PHE A 870 -42.36 9.28 -4.02
CA PHE A 870 -41.01 9.81 -4.16
C PHE A 870 -40.19 9.02 -5.18
N THR A 871 -39.16 9.65 -5.73
CA THR A 871 -38.20 9.02 -6.64
C THR A 871 -36.85 8.89 -5.95
N LEU A 872 -36.01 7.98 -6.45
CA LEU A 872 -34.61 7.87 -6.03
C LEU A 872 -33.67 8.52 -7.05
N ASN A 873 -32.47 8.90 -6.60
CA ASN A 873 -31.37 9.40 -7.42
C ASN A 873 -31.66 10.69 -8.21
N GLY A 874 -32.58 11.54 -7.75
CA GLY A 874 -32.83 12.86 -8.30
C GLY A 874 -31.70 13.85 -8.04
N ASP A 875 -31.78 15.02 -8.71
CA ASP A 875 -30.74 16.06 -8.78
C ASP A 875 -30.31 16.69 -7.44
N ASP A 876 -31.02 16.39 -6.34
CA ASP A 876 -30.74 16.86 -4.98
C ASP A 876 -30.52 15.70 -3.97
N SER A 877 -30.31 14.48 -4.46
CA SER A 877 -30.07 13.25 -3.68
C SER A 877 -28.79 12.54 -4.09
N ALA A 878 -28.21 11.75 -3.20
CA ALA A 878 -27.07 10.92 -3.57
C ALA A 878 -27.52 9.87 -4.62
N ASN A 879 -26.92 9.84 -5.82
CA ASN A 879 -27.26 8.81 -6.83
C ASN A 879 -26.59 7.46 -6.47
N THR A 880 -27.03 6.90 -5.35
CA THR A 880 -26.43 5.76 -4.67
C THR A 880 -27.29 4.50 -4.71
N ALA A 881 -28.54 4.60 -5.17
CA ALA A 881 -29.43 3.47 -5.39
C ALA A 881 -29.22 2.87 -6.78
N GLY A 882 -28.38 1.85 -6.90
CA GLY A 882 -28.16 1.13 -8.18
C GLY A 882 -29.28 0.13 -8.50
N GLU A 883 -30.01 -0.28 -7.47
CA GLU A 883 -31.13 -1.22 -7.50
C GLU A 883 -31.99 -1.02 -6.25
N VAL A 884 -33.22 -1.53 -6.29
CA VAL A 884 -34.14 -1.62 -5.15
C VAL A 884 -34.36 -3.09 -4.82
N THR A 885 -33.98 -3.50 -3.62
CA THR A 885 -34.29 -4.85 -3.13
C THR A 885 -35.78 -4.99 -2.93
N VAL A 886 -36.40 -5.86 -3.72
CA VAL A 886 -37.81 -6.19 -3.70
C VAL A 886 -38.07 -7.33 -2.73
N MET A 887 -39.09 -7.16 -1.90
CA MET A 887 -39.37 -8.05 -0.78
C MET A 887 -40.85 -8.28 -0.54
N LYS A 888 -41.15 -9.42 0.08
CA LYS A 888 -42.45 -9.76 0.65
C LYS A 888 -42.30 -9.96 2.16
N THR A 889 -43.42 -9.88 2.86
CA THR A 889 -43.47 -10.10 4.31
C THR A 889 -44.79 -10.76 4.70
N THR A 890 -44.84 -11.29 5.92
CA THR A 890 -46.04 -11.87 6.53
C THR A 890 -46.24 -11.27 7.92
N ALA A 891 -47.46 -11.35 8.46
CA ALA A 891 -47.79 -10.81 9.77
C ALA A 891 -46.80 -11.31 10.85
N PRO A 892 -46.34 -10.44 11.77
CA PRO A 892 -46.79 -9.07 12.01
C PRO A 892 -46.18 -8.01 11.06
N GLY A 893 -45.35 -8.41 10.09
CA GLY A 893 -44.81 -7.51 9.07
C GLY A 893 -45.82 -7.09 8.02
N ARG A 894 -45.66 -5.85 7.56
CA ARG A 894 -46.45 -5.24 6.49
C ARG A 894 -45.54 -4.48 5.52
N LEU A 895 -45.96 -4.41 4.26
CA LEU A 895 -45.30 -3.54 3.30
C LEU A 895 -45.41 -2.08 3.77
N PHE A 896 -44.27 -1.39 3.78
CA PHE A 896 -44.13 -0.01 4.21
C PHE A 896 -43.88 0.92 3.03
N VAL A 897 -43.01 0.51 2.11
CA VAL A 897 -42.79 1.15 0.82
C VAL A 897 -43.10 0.16 -0.28
N THR A 898 -43.71 0.62 -1.38
CA THR A 898 -43.98 -0.18 -2.57
C THR A 898 -43.49 0.50 -3.84
N LEU A 899 -43.18 -0.29 -4.85
CA LEU A 899 -43.07 0.13 -6.24
C LEU A 899 -44.47 0.49 -6.80
N GLU A 900 -44.51 1.13 -7.98
CA GLU A 900 -45.77 1.50 -8.66
C GLU A 900 -46.69 0.30 -8.94
N ASP A 901 -46.10 -0.86 -9.19
CA ASP A 901 -46.82 -2.12 -9.43
C ASP A 901 -47.28 -2.82 -8.13
N GLY A 902 -47.02 -2.22 -6.97
CA GLY A 902 -47.40 -2.72 -5.65
C GLY A 902 -46.44 -3.74 -5.04
N ARG A 903 -45.35 -4.11 -5.72
CA ARG A 903 -44.29 -4.95 -5.12
C ARG A 903 -43.61 -4.20 -3.96
N GLY A 904 -43.20 -4.93 -2.94
CA GLY A 904 -42.63 -4.33 -1.73
C GLY A 904 -41.20 -3.84 -1.92
N ALA A 905 -40.94 -2.58 -1.59
CA ALA A 905 -39.61 -1.96 -1.54
C ALA A 905 -39.19 -1.59 -0.10
N GLY A 906 -40.04 -1.89 0.88
CA GLY A 906 -39.71 -1.76 2.30
C GLY A 906 -40.75 -2.43 3.19
N ILE A 907 -40.34 -2.83 4.39
CA ILE A 907 -41.16 -3.53 5.39
C ILE A 907 -41.18 -2.73 6.68
N ALA A 908 -42.33 -2.68 7.35
CA ALA A 908 -42.47 -2.23 8.72
C ALA A 908 -43.05 -3.33 9.59
N VAL A 909 -42.56 -3.45 10.82
CA VAL A 909 -43.03 -4.41 11.82
C VAL A 909 -43.20 -3.72 13.16
N SER A 910 -44.27 -4.09 13.87
CA SER A 910 -44.40 -3.90 15.30
C SER A 910 -44.97 -5.19 15.86
N GLY A 911 -44.19 -5.90 16.68
CA GLY A 911 -44.54 -7.24 17.15
C GLY A 911 -43.96 -7.52 18.53
N GLU A 912 -44.20 -8.72 19.04
CA GLU A 912 -43.61 -9.21 20.28
C GLU A 912 -42.61 -10.33 19.97
N ASN A 913 -41.47 -10.33 20.66
CA ASN A 913 -40.49 -11.39 20.54
C ASN A 913 -40.87 -12.61 21.41
N GLY A 914 -40.07 -13.67 21.35
CA GLY A 914 -40.35 -14.91 22.09
C GLY A 914 -40.41 -14.78 23.62
N SER A 915 -39.98 -13.65 24.18
CA SER A 915 -40.06 -13.31 25.60
C SER A 915 -41.23 -12.38 25.97
N GLY A 916 -42.10 -12.04 25.02
CA GLY A 916 -43.24 -11.13 25.22
C GLY A 916 -42.85 -9.64 25.25
N LYS A 917 -41.63 -9.28 24.87
CA LYS A 917 -41.23 -7.87 24.73
C LYS A 917 -41.57 -7.35 23.35
N GLY A 918 -42.19 -6.17 23.29
CA GLY A 918 -42.47 -5.48 22.03
C GLY A 918 -41.20 -4.98 21.35
N TYR A 919 -41.06 -5.22 20.05
CA TYR A 919 -39.98 -4.71 19.19
C TYR A 919 -40.56 -4.02 17.95
N ARG A 920 -39.77 -3.13 17.33
CA ARG A 920 -40.19 -2.43 16.11
C ARG A 920 -39.06 -2.37 15.09
N ALA A 921 -39.38 -2.51 13.81
CA ALA A 921 -38.37 -2.41 12.77
C ALA A 921 -38.94 -1.85 11.48
N VAL A 922 -38.13 -1.06 10.76
CA VAL A 922 -38.35 -0.68 9.37
C VAL A 922 -37.13 -1.09 8.56
N PHE A 923 -37.37 -1.73 7.42
CA PHE A 923 -36.35 -2.06 6.43
C PHE A 923 -36.71 -1.36 5.12
N LEU A 924 -35.81 -0.52 4.61
CA LEU A 924 -35.89 0.08 3.28
C LEU A 924 -34.93 -0.68 2.36
N GLY A 925 -35.45 -1.21 1.25
CA GLY A 925 -34.66 -1.94 0.24
C GLY A 925 -33.85 -1.03 -0.67
N PHE A 926 -33.48 0.15 -0.19
CA PHE A 926 -32.73 1.17 -0.90
C PHE A 926 -32.01 2.04 0.13
N ARG A 927 -30.96 2.73 -0.31
CA ARG A 927 -30.21 3.65 0.55
C ARG A 927 -31.00 4.94 0.80
N PHE A 928 -31.02 5.43 2.04
CA PHE A 928 -31.86 6.56 2.43
C PHE A 928 -31.45 7.88 1.77
N GLU A 929 -30.14 8.10 1.62
CA GLU A 929 -29.59 9.29 0.97
C GLU A 929 -29.94 9.39 -0.52
N ALA A 930 -30.44 8.30 -1.12
CA ALA A 930 -30.91 8.27 -2.51
C ALA A 930 -32.31 8.83 -2.71
N VAL A 931 -33.09 9.06 -1.65
CA VAL A 931 -34.44 9.63 -1.78
C VAL A 931 -34.37 11.08 -2.23
N SER A 932 -35.11 11.45 -3.28
CA SER A 932 -35.09 12.79 -3.88
C SER A 932 -36.00 13.77 -3.15
N GLY A 933 -35.55 15.01 -2.96
CA GLY A 933 -36.28 16.04 -2.21
C GLY A 933 -35.92 16.08 -0.72
N ASP A 934 -35.42 17.21 -0.22
CA ASP A 934 -35.21 17.46 1.23
C ASP A 934 -36.51 17.27 2.04
N GLU A 935 -37.61 17.90 1.60
CA GLU A 935 -38.91 17.78 2.28
C GLU A 935 -39.41 16.32 2.23
N THR A 936 -39.22 15.65 1.10
CA THR A 936 -39.58 14.24 0.93
C THR A 936 -38.79 13.34 1.87
N ARG A 937 -37.47 13.54 2.00
CA ARG A 937 -36.62 12.81 2.97
C ARG A 937 -37.10 13.04 4.40
N ALA A 938 -37.37 14.29 4.77
CA ALA A 938 -37.91 14.62 6.08
C ALA A 938 -39.26 13.94 6.35
N ARG A 939 -40.18 13.94 5.37
CA ARG A 939 -41.49 13.28 5.47
C ARG A 939 -41.38 11.76 5.54
N LEU A 940 -40.53 11.14 4.72
CA LEU A 940 -40.30 9.70 4.78
C LEU A 940 -39.68 9.29 6.12
N MET A 941 -38.67 10.04 6.59
CA MET A 941 -38.08 9.82 7.92
C MET A 941 -39.12 9.98 9.03
N ASN A 942 -40.04 10.95 8.93
CA ASN A 942 -41.14 11.09 9.89
C ASN A 942 -42.02 9.83 9.92
N GLU A 943 -42.34 9.25 8.77
CA GLU A 943 -43.14 8.02 8.72
C GLU A 943 -42.37 6.81 9.26
N VAL A 944 -41.06 6.74 9.04
CA VAL A 944 -40.21 5.73 9.69
C VAL A 944 -40.24 5.91 11.21
N LEU A 945 -40.03 7.13 11.70
CA LEU A 945 -40.02 7.46 13.12
C LEU A 945 -41.38 7.21 13.77
N ASN A 946 -42.50 7.41 13.06
CA ASN A 946 -43.82 7.02 13.56
C ASN A 946 -43.93 5.52 13.86
N VAL A 947 -43.14 4.68 13.20
CA VAL A 947 -43.04 3.25 13.49
C VAL A 947 -42.03 3.01 14.61
N ILE A 948 -40.77 3.44 14.44
CA ILE A 948 -39.68 3.00 15.32
C ILE A 948 -39.54 3.84 16.61
N HIS A 949 -40.07 5.06 16.63
CA HIS A 949 -40.03 5.97 17.77
C HIS A 949 -41.40 6.66 17.97
N PRO A 950 -42.46 5.88 18.27
CA PRO A 950 -43.84 6.38 18.28
C PRO A 950 -44.12 7.43 19.37
N ASN A 951 -43.25 7.56 20.36
CA ASN A 951 -43.36 8.51 21.46
C ASN A 951 -42.55 9.80 21.23
N LYS A 952 -41.97 10.00 20.03
CA LYS A 952 -41.14 11.18 19.70
C LYS A 952 -41.82 12.53 19.92
N ASP A 953 -43.16 12.56 19.87
CA ASP A 953 -43.96 13.77 20.03
C ASP A 953 -44.42 13.97 21.50
N GLN A 954 -44.07 13.06 22.42
CA GLN A 954 -44.29 13.23 23.85
C GLN A 954 -43.17 14.11 24.42
N LEU A 955 -43.53 15.18 25.13
CA LEU A 955 -42.56 16.01 25.87
C LEU A 955 -41.71 15.12 26.78
N SER A 956 -40.39 15.13 26.58
CA SER A 956 -39.44 14.51 27.51
C SER A 956 -39.68 15.08 28.90
N LEU A 957 -39.88 14.22 29.89
CA LEU A 957 -39.95 14.61 31.31
C LEU A 957 -38.54 14.85 31.90
N PHE A 958 -37.50 14.75 31.08
CA PHE A 958 -36.10 14.96 31.44
C PHE A 958 -35.52 16.06 30.55
N ASP A 959 -35.90 17.31 30.84
CA ASP A 959 -35.09 18.50 30.53
C ASP A 959 -34.43 18.96 31.84
#